data_AF-A0A151GY41-F1
#
_entry.id   AF-A0A151GY41-F1
#
_cell.length_a   1.000
_cell.length_b   1.000
_cell.length_c   1.000
_cell.angle_alpha   90.00
_cell.angle_beta   90.00
_cell.angle_gamma   90.00
#
_symmetry.space_group_name_H-M   'P 1'
#
loop_
_entity.id
_entity.type
_entity.pdbx_description
1 polymer ?
#
loop_
_entity_poly.entity_id
_entity_poly.type
_entity_poly.pdbx_seq_one_letter_code
_entity_poly.pdbx_strand_id
1 'polypeptide(L)'
;MKGNGRCLRRAWAGNRIDDVVAATGGRLTTGEPGFSFLLFLPFSTLRHCSISRPNVSSLTCIVSVVVVVMNIVIVIVSIVSIVILVIIVTTVVTTVVTIVVTIVVTIVVTIVVTIVVTIVVTIVVAIVISKPPAPLHPATPSRALPAPGAFSSPYVSFRLVPMQARTWSGASSADAHQYCDARCRERDRPSHNQFCRADLHLSYADIIDHAGEEGSADIEADAGHDWFWSNHAATDVLQLEKNEGKYYNGDLHLLLAGDAALRHLIYSVVKMPETASPTLCFCINERSYTQVARTLYALHLLFDQSHDAVHNAETLIHLWYSSRIPLRLHDRVNSVVMKSVLYDIERYCAREGKEDTAERHNRYRFTWRAENVLIQSDLKRDQWRAIKDLLDLKPMHRDFNTLLFRQRDDKLHAESPVRFIARMTHSRAMGRLRWRADGILLPFGHPRDDFTVLNPLFFRSSQGDSPTTCDVYPPGASREPLAEWPMELLDYPDPLTQNDVYGKMFYWLRDLLVAFQSRVKGLSMTVRLSCGSLDQVPDWPKSLGSPQGEQMFDRIEVGRLWDDEALATLASCRRLLRHRDENPFAALLTRTRKSVSHALGTVLADLEGEKRDMLRPTNTVLDEHAPPVPAEGEVLFGDLLRRHLGLLMWRNWDKFSSRYLQQSDIFGFDGLIDDDEPVRSVVTDGFVGIKVRQKHRITKRWPNRLVHSRKESPTLRDFNRWLGWAEVAPERWLEWTRVEDLCRSGQDELVSLIRSTELRNRIKVAAAAVAADDDGPSAQADGIAALEEGLQNMAVSGLEMIESESDTIGTKTPSEGGNGDEEDGPTETEDDEEQASESSNGEGAEDWKKTNKKKKKKQKKKRNKNKKKQQKKR
;
A
#
# COMPACT_ATOMS: atom_id res chain seq x y z
N MET A 1 -64.00 -27.64 11.73
CA MET A 1 -64.30 -28.02 10.33
C MET A 1 -63.23 -27.42 9.41
N LYS A 2 -63.29 -27.71 8.10
CA LYS A 2 -62.36 -27.30 7.01
C LYS A 2 -61.99 -25.79 7.04
N GLY A 3 -60.85 -25.32 6.51
CA GLY A 3 -59.77 -26.02 5.79
C GLY A 3 -58.61 -25.09 5.30
N ASN A 4 -57.63 -25.65 4.58
CA ASN A 4 -56.26 -25.11 4.39
C ASN A 4 -56.06 -23.97 3.36
N GLY A 5 -55.00 -23.17 3.56
CA GLY A 5 -54.09 -22.74 2.47
C GLY A 5 -53.20 -21.52 2.78
N ARG A 6 -52.07 -21.29 2.10
CA ARG A 6 -51.14 -22.20 1.39
C ARG A 6 -49.83 -21.44 1.06
N CYS A 7 -48.66 -21.98 1.38
CA CYS A 7 -47.36 -21.46 0.89
C CYS A 7 -46.86 -22.24 -0.34
N LEU A 8 -45.99 -21.63 -1.17
CA LEU A 8 -45.00 -22.35 -2.01
C LEU A 8 -43.99 -21.39 -2.66
N ARG A 9 -42.69 -21.66 -2.45
CA ARG A 9 -41.60 -21.19 -3.35
C ARG A 9 -41.54 -22.09 -4.59
N ARG A 10 -40.76 -21.72 -5.61
CA ARG A 10 -40.37 -22.64 -6.70
C ARG A 10 -38.87 -22.55 -6.98
N ALA A 11 -38.24 -23.70 -7.20
CA ALA A 11 -36.92 -23.84 -7.77
C ALA A 11 -36.89 -25.06 -8.70
N TRP A 12 -36.10 -24.95 -9.77
CA TRP A 12 -35.37 -26.00 -10.49
C TRP A 12 -35.99 -27.40 -10.70
N ALA A 13 -36.26 -27.71 -11.97
CA ALA A 13 -35.89 -28.98 -12.61
C ALA A 13 -35.72 -28.72 -14.13
N GLY A 14 -34.81 -29.43 -14.80
CA GLY A 14 -34.52 -29.23 -16.24
C GLY A 14 -35.13 -30.30 -17.14
N ASN A 15 -34.97 -30.17 -18.46
CA ASN A 15 -34.96 -31.30 -19.40
C ASN A 15 -34.34 -30.96 -20.77
N ARG A 16 -34.37 -31.92 -21.71
CA ARG A 16 -33.53 -32.06 -22.91
C ARG A 16 -34.41 -32.34 -24.16
N ILE A 17 -33.77 -32.43 -25.35
CA ILE A 17 -34.24 -33.06 -26.62
C ILE A 17 -34.72 -32.08 -27.74
N ASP A 18 -33.76 -31.75 -28.62
CA ASP A 18 -33.67 -32.01 -30.07
C ASP A 18 -34.61 -31.40 -31.15
N ASP A 19 -33.95 -31.08 -32.29
CA ASP A 19 -34.37 -30.90 -33.71
C ASP A 19 -35.38 -29.82 -34.18
N VAL A 20 -34.95 -29.00 -35.17
CA VAL A 20 -35.36 -29.12 -36.60
C VAL A 20 -34.65 -28.09 -37.52
N VAL A 21 -33.97 -28.61 -38.55
CA VAL A 21 -33.68 -28.09 -39.93
C VAL A 21 -33.86 -26.59 -40.27
N ALA A 22 -32.80 -25.92 -40.79
CA ALA A 22 -32.80 -25.25 -42.12
C ALA A 22 -31.48 -24.56 -42.56
N ALA A 23 -31.18 -24.70 -43.87
CA ALA A 23 -30.50 -23.76 -44.80
C ALA A 23 -29.13 -23.09 -44.48
N THR A 24 -28.19 -23.26 -45.43
CA THR A 24 -26.85 -22.63 -45.49
C THR A 24 -26.63 -21.77 -46.75
N GLY A 25 -25.62 -20.88 -46.73
CA GLY A 25 -24.99 -20.27 -47.92
C GLY A 25 -24.95 -18.74 -47.89
N GLY A 26 -23.93 -18.02 -48.41
CA GLY A 26 -22.63 -18.36 -49.02
C GLY A 26 -21.73 -17.08 -48.98
N ARG A 27 -20.47 -16.99 -49.42
CA ARG A 27 -19.69 -17.61 -50.52
C ARG A 27 -18.17 -17.50 -50.21
N LEU A 28 -17.31 -18.47 -50.56
CA LEU A 28 -16.37 -18.50 -51.72
C LEU A 28 -15.51 -17.23 -51.90
N THR A 29 -14.19 -17.28 -52.13
CA THR A 29 -13.27 -18.32 -52.71
C THR A 29 -11.94 -18.36 -51.90
N THR A 30 -10.93 -19.24 -52.04
CA THR A 30 -10.58 -20.43 -52.88
C THR A 30 -9.66 -21.34 -52.00
N GLY A 31 -9.08 -22.49 -52.38
CA GLY A 31 -8.96 -23.21 -53.67
C GLY A 31 -8.23 -24.56 -53.51
N GLU A 32 -7.45 -25.00 -54.51
CA GLU A 32 -6.87 -26.36 -54.65
C GLU A 32 -5.42 -26.33 -55.22
N PRO A 33 -4.70 -27.46 -55.43
CA PRO A 33 -4.90 -28.87 -55.01
C PRO A 33 -3.72 -29.42 -54.14
N GLY A 34 -3.68 -30.67 -53.64
CA GLY A 34 -4.63 -31.79 -53.68
C GLY A 34 -3.95 -33.12 -54.03
N PHE A 35 -4.17 -34.19 -53.25
CA PHE A 35 -4.05 -35.61 -53.66
C PHE A 35 -4.61 -36.52 -52.55
N SER A 36 -5.45 -37.49 -52.92
CA SER A 36 -6.09 -38.43 -51.98
C SER A 36 -5.51 -39.85 -52.11
N PHE A 37 -5.54 -40.63 -51.03
CA PHE A 37 -5.73 -42.08 -51.14
C PHE A 37 -6.71 -42.59 -50.07
N LEU A 38 -7.51 -43.58 -50.44
CA LEU A 38 -8.66 -44.11 -49.69
C LEU A 38 -8.36 -45.48 -49.08
N LEU A 39 -9.13 -45.84 -48.04
CA LEU A 39 -9.75 -47.15 -47.74
C LEU A 39 -10.55 -46.98 -46.43
N PHE A 40 -11.87 -46.78 -46.47
CA PHE A 40 -12.90 -47.83 -46.35
C PHE A 40 -12.61 -48.84 -45.21
N LEU A 41 -13.37 -48.88 -44.10
CA LEU A 41 -14.80 -49.28 -43.92
C LEU A 41 -15.08 -50.75 -44.27
N PRO A 42 -16.12 -51.41 -43.69
CA PRO A 42 -17.01 -51.04 -42.56
C PRO A 42 -17.20 -52.18 -41.52
N PHE A 43 -17.89 -51.93 -40.39
CA PHE A 43 -19.24 -52.49 -40.10
C PHE A 43 -19.80 -52.07 -38.74
N SER A 44 -21.12 -52.28 -38.56
CA SER A 44 -21.94 -51.80 -37.44
C SER A 44 -22.71 -52.92 -36.73
N THR A 45 -23.44 -52.54 -35.68
CA THR A 45 -24.69 -53.19 -35.16
C THR A 45 -24.63 -54.61 -34.61
N LEU A 46 -24.71 -54.73 -33.26
CA LEU A 46 -25.72 -55.45 -32.45
C LEU A 46 -25.19 -55.55 -31.00
N ARG A 47 -25.72 -54.86 -29.99
CA ARG A 47 -26.97 -55.10 -29.21
C ARG A 47 -27.14 -56.51 -28.61
N HIS A 48 -27.19 -56.52 -27.28
CA HIS A 48 -27.81 -57.48 -26.34
C HIS A 48 -27.12 -58.79 -25.90
N CYS A 49 -27.02 -58.86 -24.57
CA CYS A 49 -27.31 -60.00 -23.67
C CYS A 49 -26.22 -61.03 -23.28
N SER A 50 -25.86 -60.90 -22.00
CA SER A 50 -25.66 -61.97 -21.02
C SER A 50 -24.30 -62.69 -20.95
N ILE A 51 -23.98 -63.12 -19.73
CA ILE A 51 -22.70 -63.70 -19.31
C ILE A 51 -22.88 -65.21 -19.12
N SER A 52 -22.09 -66.03 -19.83
CA SER A 52 -21.78 -67.38 -19.37
C SER A 52 -20.37 -67.82 -19.81
N ARG A 53 -19.59 -68.25 -18.80
CA ARG A 53 -18.31 -68.98 -18.73
C ARG A 53 -17.35 -69.05 -19.96
N PRO A 54 -16.03 -68.90 -19.75
CA PRO A 54 -15.04 -68.89 -20.83
C PRO A 54 -14.77 -70.27 -21.43
N ASN A 55 -14.40 -70.29 -22.72
CA ASN A 55 -13.80 -71.42 -23.42
C ASN A 55 -12.38 -71.07 -23.86
N VAL A 56 -11.53 -72.09 -24.07
CA VAL A 56 -10.05 -71.96 -24.10
C VAL A 56 -9.49 -71.28 -25.36
N SER A 57 -10.34 -70.83 -26.29
CA SER A 57 -9.94 -70.17 -27.54
C SER A 57 -9.49 -68.71 -27.41
N SER A 58 -9.66 -68.05 -26.25
CA SER A 58 -9.29 -66.62 -26.12
C SER A 58 -7.78 -66.38 -26.05
N LEU A 59 -6.99 -67.35 -25.56
CA LEU A 59 -5.58 -67.15 -25.25
C LEU A 59 -4.73 -66.86 -26.49
N THR A 60 -5.01 -67.54 -27.62
CA THR A 60 -4.33 -67.33 -28.90
C THR A 60 -4.69 -66.00 -29.56
N CYS A 61 -5.92 -65.51 -29.39
CA CYS A 61 -6.30 -64.16 -29.77
C CYS A 61 -5.56 -63.10 -28.94
N ILE A 62 -5.46 -63.29 -27.62
CA ILE A 62 -4.75 -62.36 -26.72
C ILE A 62 -3.26 -62.29 -27.09
N VAL A 63 -2.59 -63.43 -27.30
CA VAL A 63 -1.18 -63.44 -27.72
C VAL A 63 -0.99 -62.75 -29.07
N SER A 64 -1.87 -63.00 -30.05
CA SER A 64 -1.82 -62.34 -31.36
C SER A 64 -1.98 -60.82 -31.25
N VAL A 65 -2.93 -60.34 -30.43
CA VAL A 65 -3.14 -58.89 -30.20
C VAL A 65 -1.93 -58.27 -29.48
N VAL A 66 -1.36 -58.94 -28.48
CA VAL A 66 -0.15 -58.46 -27.78
C VAL A 66 1.04 -58.33 -28.74
N VAL A 67 1.25 -59.32 -29.63
CA VAL A 67 2.32 -59.24 -30.65
C VAL A 67 2.09 -58.09 -31.63
N VAL A 68 0.85 -57.85 -32.08
CA VAL A 68 0.55 -56.69 -32.95
C VAL A 68 0.80 -55.36 -32.22
N VAL A 69 0.35 -55.23 -30.97
CA VAL A 69 0.57 -54.03 -30.15
C VAL A 69 2.06 -53.78 -29.90
N MET A 70 2.86 -54.82 -29.58
CA MET A 70 4.31 -54.66 -29.39
C MET A 70 5.01 -54.21 -30.69
N ASN A 71 4.62 -54.74 -31.85
CA ASN A 71 5.18 -54.28 -33.13
C ASN A 71 4.80 -52.83 -33.44
N ILE A 72 3.57 -52.41 -33.15
CA ILE A 72 3.14 -51.00 -33.27
C ILE A 72 3.97 -50.09 -32.36
N VAL A 73 4.20 -50.50 -31.10
CA VAL A 73 5.05 -49.75 -30.16
C VAL A 73 6.50 -49.64 -30.66
N ILE A 74 7.08 -50.72 -31.20
CA ILE A 74 8.44 -50.71 -31.76
C ILE A 74 8.54 -49.74 -32.97
N VAL A 75 7.53 -49.73 -33.84
CA VAL A 75 7.47 -48.78 -34.97
C VAL A 75 7.36 -47.33 -34.48
N ILE A 76 6.50 -47.06 -33.49
CA ILE A 76 6.35 -45.72 -32.89
C ILE A 76 7.66 -45.25 -32.26
N VAL A 77 8.31 -46.10 -31.45
CA VAL A 77 9.62 -45.78 -30.83
C VAL A 77 10.68 -45.50 -31.91
N SER A 78 10.70 -46.27 -32.99
CA SER A 78 11.63 -46.06 -34.11
C SER A 78 11.39 -44.72 -34.82
N ILE A 79 10.13 -44.35 -35.08
CA ILE A 79 9.77 -43.07 -35.68
C ILE A 79 10.17 -41.90 -34.76
N VAL A 80 9.89 -42.01 -33.45
CA VAL A 80 10.29 -41.00 -32.45
C VAL A 80 11.81 -40.84 -32.40
N SER A 81 12.57 -41.94 -32.43
CA SER A 81 14.04 -41.89 -32.49
C SER A 81 14.57 -41.20 -33.75
N ILE A 82 13.95 -41.42 -34.91
CA ILE A 82 14.30 -40.74 -36.17
C ILE A 82 14.00 -39.23 -36.07
N VAL A 83 12.83 -38.85 -35.54
CA VAL A 83 12.46 -37.43 -35.35
C VAL A 83 13.44 -36.73 -34.39
N ILE A 84 13.81 -37.36 -33.28
CA ILE A 84 14.83 -36.83 -32.35
C ILE A 84 16.18 -36.64 -33.05
N LEU A 85 16.62 -37.61 -33.87
CA LEU A 85 17.86 -37.50 -34.63
C LEU A 85 17.84 -36.33 -35.63
N VAL A 86 16.72 -36.13 -36.34
CA VAL A 86 16.54 -35.00 -37.26
C VAL A 86 16.59 -33.66 -36.51
N ILE A 87 15.95 -33.56 -35.34
CA ILE A 87 16.01 -32.37 -34.48
C ILE A 87 17.45 -32.09 -34.04
N ILE A 88 18.19 -33.10 -33.57
CA ILE A 88 19.60 -32.94 -33.16
C ILE A 88 20.47 -32.45 -34.34
N VAL A 89 20.36 -33.09 -35.52
CA VAL A 89 21.15 -32.72 -36.69
C VAL A 89 20.82 -31.29 -37.16
N THR A 90 19.54 -30.94 -37.23
CA THR A 90 19.13 -29.57 -37.63
C THR A 90 19.59 -28.52 -36.62
N THR A 91 19.50 -28.77 -35.31
CA THR A 91 20.03 -27.88 -34.26
C THR A 91 21.55 -27.70 -34.36
N VAL A 92 22.32 -28.77 -34.63
CA VAL A 92 23.77 -28.67 -34.83
C VAL A 92 24.10 -27.81 -36.05
N VAL A 93 23.41 -28.03 -37.18
CA VAL A 93 23.62 -27.25 -38.41
C VAL A 93 23.30 -25.77 -38.22
N THR A 94 22.15 -25.42 -37.61
CA THR A 94 21.80 -24.00 -37.36
C THR A 94 22.77 -23.33 -36.38
N THR A 95 23.26 -24.06 -35.36
CA THR A 95 24.27 -23.55 -34.44
C THR A 95 25.59 -23.23 -35.16
N VAL A 96 26.08 -24.14 -36.01
CA VAL A 96 27.31 -23.92 -36.81
C VAL A 96 27.16 -22.74 -37.77
N VAL A 97 26.05 -22.62 -38.48
CA VAL A 97 25.78 -21.47 -39.38
C VAL A 97 25.75 -20.16 -38.58
N THR A 98 25.12 -20.13 -37.41
CA THR A 98 25.06 -18.95 -36.55
C THR A 98 26.44 -18.51 -36.06
N ILE A 99 27.31 -19.46 -35.69
CA ILE A 99 28.70 -19.19 -35.30
C ILE A 99 29.47 -18.58 -36.48
N VAL A 100 29.38 -19.16 -37.69
CA VAL A 100 30.07 -18.65 -38.88
C VAL A 100 29.62 -17.23 -39.23
N VAL A 101 28.31 -16.95 -39.23
CA VAL A 101 27.77 -15.60 -39.47
C VAL A 101 28.27 -14.61 -38.42
N THR A 102 28.28 -15.00 -37.14
CA THR A 102 28.77 -14.15 -36.04
C THR A 102 30.24 -13.77 -36.22
N ILE A 103 31.10 -14.74 -36.60
CA ILE A 103 32.52 -14.52 -36.86
C ILE A 103 32.71 -13.54 -38.03
N VAL A 104 31.99 -13.74 -39.15
CA VAL A 104 32.07 -12.85 -40.33
C VAL A 104 31.64 -11.42 -39.98
N VAL A 105 30.52 -11.25 -39.26
CA VAL A 105 30.05 -9.93 -38.81
C VAL A 105 31.08 -9.25 -37.89
N THR A 106 31.68 -10.00 -36.96
CA THR A 106 32.70 -9.47 -36.05
C THR A 106 33.92 -8.97 -36.81
N ILE A 107 34.42 -9.75 -37.79
CA ILE A 107 35.55 -9.36 -38.63
C ILE A 107 35.23 -8.08 -39.42
N VAL A 108 34.06 -7.99 -40.05
CA VAL A 108 33.65 -6.79 -40.81
C VAL A 108 33.56 -5.56 -39.92
N VAL A 109 32.95 -5.67 -38.73
CA VAL A 109 32.86 -4.56 -37.76
C VAL A 109 34.25 -4.12 -37.30
N THR A 110 35.15 -5.05 -36.98
CA THR A 110 36.54 -4.73 -36.58
C THR A 110 37.30 -3.98 -37.69
N ILE A 111 37.18 -4.41 -38.95
CA ILE A 111 37.80 -3.73 -40.10
C ILE A 111 37.26 -2.30 -40.23
N VAL A 112 35.93 -2.11 -40.17
CA VAL A 112 35.31 -0.77 -40.27
C VAL A 112 35.77 0.15 -39.14
N VAL A 113 35.77 -0.33 -37.88
CA VAL A 113 36.25 0.45 -36.73
C VAL A 113 37.72 0.83 -36.90
N THR A 114 38.57 -0.09 -37.37
CA THR A 114 40.00 0.19 -37.60
C THR A 114 40.18 1.30 -38.63
N ILE A 115 39.48 1.23 -39.77
CA ILE A 115 39.51 2.25 -40.82
C ILE A 115 39.07 3.63 -40.29
N VAL A 116 37.97 3.69 -39.53
CA VAL A 116 37.47 4.94 -38.93
C VAL A 116 38.48 5.54 -37.95
N VAL A 117 39.07 4.72 -37.07
CA VAL A 117 40.10 5.17 -36.12
C VAL A 117 41.33 5.70 -36.85
N THR A 118 41.82 5.01 -37.89
CA THR A 118 42.95 5.49 -38.71
C THR A 118 42.64 6.86 -39.33
N ILE A 119 41.46 7.04 -39.95
CA ILE A 119 41.06 8.32 -40.55
C ILE A 119 41.02 9.45 -39.50
N VAL A 120 40.43 9.20 -38.33
CA VAL A 120 40.35 10.19 -37.25
C VAL A 120 41.75 10.59 -36.75
N VAL A 121 42.66 9.62 -36.56
CA VAL A 121 44.05 9.90 -36.15
C VAL A 121 44.78 10.72 -37.21
N THR A 122 44.65 10.40 -38.50
CA THR A 122 45.27 11.18 -39.60
C THR A 122 44.75 12.63 -39.62
N ILE A 123 43.45 12.85 -39.42
CA ILE A 123 42.85 14.18 -39.35
C ILE A 123 43.39 14.97 -38.13
N VAL A 124 43.45 14.34 -36.96
CA VAL A 124 43.97 15.00 -35.74
C VAL A 124 45.44 15.39 -35.91
N VAL A 125 46.29 14.51 -36.47
CA VAL A 125 47.70 14.82 -36.74
C VAL A 125 47.84 15.99 -37.71
N ALA A 126 47.04 16.04 -38.78
CA ALA A 126 47.03 17.17 -39.71
C ALA A 126 46.62 18.51 -39.04
N ILE A 127 45.65 18.48 -38.12
CA ILE A 127 45.21 19.66 -37.35
C ILE A 127 46.28 20.12 -36.35
N VAL A 128 47.05 19.20 -35.76
CA VAL A 128 48.15 19.54 -34.83
C VAL A 128 49.33 20.18 -35.56
N ILE A 129 49.72 19.64 -36.72
CA ILE A 129 50.86 20.14 -37.51
C ILE A 129 50.58 21.51 -38.15
N SER A 130 49.31 21.86 -38.41
CA SER A 130 48.93 23.09 -39.14
C SER A 130 48.76 24.36 -38.29
N LYS A 131 49.10 24.33 -36.99
CA LYS A 131 49.04 25.53 -36.11
C LYS A 131 50.40 26.25 -36.01
N PRO A 132 50.52 27.52 -36.47
CA PRO A 132 51.69 28.34 -36.20
C PRO A 132 51.74 28.81 -34.73
N PRO A 133 52.94 29.07 -34.16
CA PRO A 133 53.09 29.52 -32.78
C PRO A 133 52.63 30.97 -32.60
N ALA A 134 51.94 31.26 -31.49
CA ALA A 134 51.48 32.59 -31.12
C ALA A 134 52.55 33.39 -30.34
N PRO A 135 52.62 34.72 -30.48
CA PRO A 135 53.64 35.55 -29.84
C PRO A 135 53.38 35.80 -28.35
N LEU A 136 54.46 36.01 -27.59
CA LEU A 136 54.46 36.34 -26.16
C LEU A 136 54.30 37.85 -25.93
N HIS A 137 53.51 38.23 -24.91
CA HIS A 137 53.49 39.58 -24.32
C HIS A 137 53.52 39.51 -22.78
N PRO A 138 54.04 40.54 -22.09
CA PRO A 138 54.41 40.47 -20.67
C PRO A 138 53.26 40.80 -19.70
N ALA A 139 53.47 40.48 -18.41
CA ALA A 139 52.47 40.58 -17.35
C ALA A 139 52.56 41.86 -16.51
N THR A 140 51.44 42.24 -15.86
CA THR A 140 51.32 43.09 -14.65
C THR A 140 49.90 42.92 -14.07
N PRO A 141 49.60 43.26 -12.78
CA PRO A 141 48.81 42.32 -11.95
C PRO A 141 47.46 42.78 -11.37
N SER A 142 46.74 41.78 -10.84
CA SER A 142 45.84 41.81 -9.67
C SER A 142 44.52 42.60 -9.70
N ARG A 143 43.38 41.88 -9.82
CA ARG A 143 42.22 42.06 -8.92
C ARG A 143 41.30 40.83 -8.88
N ALA A 144 40.78 40.53 -7.67
CA ALA A 144 39.60 39.72 -7.30
C ALA A 144 39.13 38.52 -8.16
N LEU A 145 39.09 37.33 -7.55
CA LEU A 145 38.43 36.11 -8.05
C LEU A 145 36.89 36.15 -7.91
N PRO A 146 36.16 35.71 -8.95
CA PRO A 146 34.94 34.92 -8.82
C PRO A 146 35.20 33.42 -9.14
N ALA A 147 34.20 32.57 -8.92
CA ALA A 147 34.30 31.10 -8.98
C ALA A 147 34.54 30.53 -10.41
N PRO A 148 35.16 29.33 -10.54
CA PRO A 148 35.47 28.73 -11.84
C PRO A 148 34.23 28.25 -12.60
N GLY A 149 34.21 28.50 -13.92
CA GLY A 149 33.17 28.02 -14.83
C GLY A 149 33.32 26.56 -15.23
N ALA A 150 32.23 25.95 -15.70
CA ALA A 150 32.20 24.55 -16.12
C ALA A 150 32.93 24.32 -17.45
N PHE A 151 33.76 23.27 -17.52
CA PHE A 151 34.26 22.74 -18.78
C PHE A 151 33.15 22.03 -19.57
N SER A 152 33.06 22.31 -20.86
CA SER A 152 32.14 21.64 -21.79
C SER A 152 32.87 20.55 -22.60
N SER A 153 32.27 19.36 -22.66
CA SER A 153 32.67 18.28 -23.57
C SER A 153 31.51 17.97 -24.54
N PRO A 154 31.75 17.77 -25.84
CA PRO A 154 30.69 17.75 -26.85
C PRO A 154 30.13 16.34 -27.12
N TYR A 155 29.06 15.96 -26.42
CA TYR A 155 28.15 14.91 -26.86
C TYR A 155 26.69 15.37 -26.75
N VAL A 156 25.85 14.90 -27.67
CA VAL A 156 24.50 15.44 -27.90
C VAL A 156 23.57 15.06 -26.74
N SER A 157 23.25 16.06 -25.91
CA SER A 157 22.30 15.97 -24.81
C SER A 157 21.20 17.01 -25.02
N PHE A 158 19.93 16.58 -24.99
CA PHE A 158 18.78 17.49 -24.91
C PHE A 158 18.69 18.10 -23.50
N ARG A 159 19.58 19.05 -23.19
CA ARG A 159 19.44 19.89 -22.00
C ARG A 159 18.22 20.79 -22.17
N LEU A 160 17.23 20.63 -21.29
CA LEU A 160 16.28 21.70 -21.01
C LEU A 160 17.06 22.88 -20.43
N VAL A 161 16.96 24.05 -21.06
CA VAL A 161 17.72 25.24 -20.69
C VAL A 161 16.99 25.97 -19.56
N PRO A 162 17.66 26.34 -18.45
CA PRO A 162 17.05 27.19 -17.43
C PRO A 162 16.90 28.61 -17.99
N MET A 163 15.69 28.95 -18.47
CA MET A 163 15.40 30.32 -18.93
C MET A 163 15.26 31.29 -17.75
N GLN A 164 15.93 32.43 -17.87
CA GLN A 164 15.85 33.51 -16.89
C GLN A 164 14.44 34.14 -16.89
N ALA A 165 13.87 34.32 -15.70
CA ALA A 165 12.55 34.91 -15.54
C ALA A 165 12.49 36.34 -16.11
N ARG A 166 11.58 36.57 -17.05
CA ARG A 166 11.08 37.91 -17.40
C ARG A 166 9.62 37.98 -16.96
N THR A 167 9.32 38.97 -16.13
CA THR A 167 7.96 39.24 -15.67
C THR A 167 7.10 39.72 -16.84
N TRP A 168 5.98 39.03 -17.09
CA TRP A 168 4.90 39.52 -17.95
C TRP A 168 3.62 39.62 -17.13
N SER A 169 3.07 40.83 -17.06
CA SER A 169 1.87 41.15 -16.31
C SER A 169 0.65 41.16 -17.24
N GLY A 170 -0.28 40.23 -17.03
CA GLY A 170 -1.52 40.13 -17.80
C GLY A 170 -1.53 38.94 -18.75
N ALA A 171 -2.09 37.83 -18.28
CA ALA A 171 -2.49 36.68 -19.09
C ALA A 171 -3.83 36.15 -18.55
N SER A 172 -4.64 35.56 -19.44
CA SER A 172 -5.95 35.00 -19.06
C SER A 172 -5.79 33.60 -18.45
N SER A 173 -6.88 33.03 -17.92
CA SER A 173 -6.89 31.68 -17.33
C SER A 173 -6.48 30.55 -18.30
N ALA A 174 -6.45 30.80 -19.60
CA ALA A 174 -6.02 29.83 -20.62
C ALA A 174 -4.50 29.61 -20.65
N ASP A 175 -3.69 30.63 -20.37
CA ASP A 175 -2.22 30.60 -20.54
C ASP A 175 -1.48 29.97 -19.34
N ALA A 176 -2.17 29.14 -18.54
CA ALA A 176 -1.67 28.58 -17.28
C ALA A 176 -0.55 27.51 -17.40
N HIS A 177 -0.06 27.25 -18.62
CA HIS A 177 0.96 26.22 -18.90
C HIS A 177 2.17 26.85 -19.60
N GLN A 178 3.34 26.79 -18.96
CA GLN A 178 4.59 27.30 -19.53
C GLN A 178 5.26 26.19 -20.36
N TYR A 179 5.51 26.46 -21.63
CA TYR A 179 6.09 25.50 -22.58
C TYR A 179 7.59 25.75 -22.80
N CYS A 180 8.34 24.70 -23.15
CA CYS A 180 9.78 24.78 -23.36
C CYS A 180 10.20 25.81 -24.43
N ASP A 181 9.39 25.92 -25.49
CA ASP A 181 9.48 26.87 -26.59
C ASP A 181 8.12 26.94 -27.31
N ALA A 182 8.06 27.68 -28.43
CA ALA A 182 6.86 27.76 -29.26
C ALA A 182 6.47 26.43 -29.95
N ARG A 183 7.41 25.49 -30.15
CA ARG A 183 7.16 24.19 -30.78
C ARG A 183 6.51 23.22 -29.79
N CYS A 184 6.99 23.20 -28.55
CA CYS A 184 6.35 22.55 -27.42
C CYS A 184 4.88 22.97 -27.31
N ARG A 185 4.61 24.29 -27.36
CA ARG A 185 3.24 24.83 -27.32
C ARG A 185 2.40 24.41 -28.51
N GLU A 186 2.87 24.63 -29.74
CA GLU A 186 2.05 24.37 -30.93
C GLU A 186 1.73 22.87 -31.11
N ARG A 187 2.58 21.98 -30.60
CA ARG A 187 2.33 20.53 -30.57
C ARG A 187 1.21 20.11 -29.60
N ASP A 188 1.17 20.60 -28.36
CA ASP A 188 0.06 20.29 -27.43
C ASP A 188 -1.18 21.15 -27.71
N ARG A 189 -1.09 22.22 -28.52
CA ARG A 189 -2.21 23.13 -28.79
C ARG A 189 -3.51 22.44 -29.24
N PRO A 190 -3.52 21.41 -30.11
CA PRO A 190 -4.76 20.74 -30.50
C PRO A 190 -5.42 19.99 -29.33
N SER A 191 -4.65 19.19 -28.59
CA SER A 191 -5.11 18.48 -27.39
C SER A 191 -5.49 19.43 -26.26
N HIS A 192 -4.68 20.45 -26.03
CA HIS A 192 -4.92 21.50 -25.05
C HIS A 192 -6.23 22.25 -25.35
N ASN A 193 -6.49 22.64 -26.60
CA ASN A 193 -7.74 23.32 -26.98
C ASN A 193 -8.99 22.48 -26.68
N GLN A 194 -8.92 21.16 -26.86
CA GLN A 194 -10.02 20.25 -26.54
C GLN A 194 -10.32 20.25 -25.03
N PHE A 195 -9.29 20.22 -24.18
CA PHE A 195 -9.43 20.23 -22.73
C PHE A 195 -9.71 21.63 -22.14
N CYS A 196 -9.19 22.70 -22.74
CA CYS A 196 -9.38 24.09 -22.28
C CYS A 196 -10.77 24.65 -22.64
N ARG A 197 -11.46 24.03 -23.62
CA ARG A 197 -12.83 24.36 -24.02
C ARG A 197 -13.84 23.27 -23.65
N ALA A 198 -13.41 22.25 -22.91
CA ALA A 198 -14.33 21.28 -22.34
C ALA A 198 -15.16 22.01 -21.28
N ASP A 199 -16.46 22.12 -21.50
CA ASP A 199 -17.33 22.65 -20.47
C ASP A 199 -17.46 21.62 -19.33
N LEU A 200 -17.20 22.07 -18.10
CA LEU A 200 -17.34 21.27 -16.88
C LEU A 200 -18.61 21.63 -16.10
N HIS A 201 -19.47 22.50 -16.65
CA HIS A 201 -20.80 22.75 -16.11
C HIS A 201 -21.69 21.51 -16.31
N LEU A 202 -21.84 20.73 -15.24
CA LEU A 202 -22.80 19.65 -15.12
C LEU A 202 -24.09 20.21 -14.51
N SER A 203 -25.25 20.01 -15.14
CA SER A 203 -26.53 20.38 -14.52
C SER A 203 -26.92 19.39 -13.43
N TYR A 204 -27.87 19.77 -12.57
CA TYR A 204 -28.39 18.87 -11.54
C TYR A 204 -29.13 17.65 -12.15
N ALA A 205 -29.70 17.81 -13.36
CA ALA A 205 -30.34 16.73 -14.10
C ALA A 205 -29.32 15.72 -14.67
N ASP A 206 -28.24 16.20 -15.31
CA ASP A 206 -27.16 15.31 -15.82
C ASP A 206 -26.57 14.44 -14.71
N ILE A 207 -26.52 15.00 -13.49
CA ILE A 207 -26.03 14.34 -12.28
C ILE A 207 -27.02 13.28 -11.79
N ILE A 208 -28.33 13.53 -11.82
CA ILE A 208 -29.35 12.55 -11.41
C ILE A 208 -29.41 11.36 -12.38
N ASP A 209 -29.33 11.58 -13.70
CA ASP A 209 -29.32 10.48 -14.68
C ASP A 209 -28.10 9.56 -14.54
N HIS A 210 -27.00 10.05 -13.93
CA HIS A 210 -25.83 9.23 -13.59
C HIS A 210 -25.84 8.70 -12.14
N ALA A 211 -26.53 9.37 -11.22
CA ALA A 211 -26.70 8.93 -9.83
C ALA A 211 -27.85 7.92 -9.65
N GLY A 212 -28.71 7.75 -10.66
CA GLY A 212 -29.76 6.72 -10.67
C GLY A 212 -29.21 5.28 -10.68
N GLU A 213 -27.96 5.07 -11.12
CA GLU A 213 -27.26 3.78 -11.06
C GLU A 213 -26.42 3.59 -9.78
N GLU A 214 -25.99 4.69 -9.14
CA GLU A 214 -25.15 4.69 -7.93
C GLU A 214 -25.87 5.40 -6.79
N GLY A 215 -26.59 4.63 -5.97
CA GLY A 215 -27.40 5.16 -4.87
C GLY A 215 -26.61 5.98 -3.85
N SER A 216 -27.33 6.74 -3.01
CA SER A 216 -26.79 7.74 -2.06
C SER A 216 -26.05 7.15 -0.85
N ALA A 217 -25.30 6.06 -1.04
CA ALA A 217 -24.41 5.46 -0.06
C ALA A 217 -23.24 6.40 0.25
N ASP A 218 -22.78 6.30 1.49
CA ASP A 218 -22.06 7.32 2.22
C ASP A 218 -20.87 7.99 1.51
N ILE A 219 -20.72 9.29 1.79
CA ILE A 219 -19.54 10.08 1.42
C ILE A 219 -18.24 9.50 2.02
N GLU A 220 -18.36 8.65 3.05
CA GLU A 220 -17.26 8.12 3.86
C GLU A 220 -17.19 6.57 3.91
N ALA A 221 -17.85 5.84 2.99
CA ALA A 221 -17.84 4.38 2.96
C ALA A 221 -16.45 3.77 2.60
N ASP A 222 -15.60 3.48 3.60
CA ASP A 222 -14.39 2.63 3.46
C ASP A 222 -14.80 1.15 3.30
N ALA A 223 -15.52 0.84 2.22
CA ALA A 223 -16.22 -0.42 1.96
C ALA A 223 -15.28 -1.59 1.58
N GLY A 224 -14.30 -1.90 2.45
CA GLY A 224 -13.52 -3.14 2.42
C GLY A 224 -12.64 -3.37 1.18
N HIS A 225 -12.51 -2.40 0.29
CA HIS A 225 -11.81 -2.54 -0.99
C HIS A 225 -10.30 -2.77 -0.80
N ASP A 226 -9.71 -3.59 -1.68
CA ASP A 226 -8.25 -3.62 -1.85
C ASP A 226 -7.71 -2.24 -2.26
N TRP A 227 -6.67 -1.78 -1.55
CA TRP A 227 -6.05 -0.47 -1.78
C TRP A 227 -4.72 -0.64 -2.51
N PHE A 228 -4.73 -0.49 -3.84
CA PHE A 228 -3.50 -0.52 -4.66
C PHE A 228 -2.51 0.60 -4.29
N TRP A 229 -3.03 1.78 -3.94
CA TRP A 229 -2.27 2.90 -3.39
C TRP A 229 -2.43 2.95 -1.87
N SER A 230 -1.37 3.37 -1.19
CA SER A 230 -1.48 3.74 0.22
C SER A 230 -2.35 5.00 0.35
N ASN A 231 -3.45 4.92 1.10
CA ASN A 231 -4.34 6.09 1.29
C ASN A 231 -3.79 7.12 2.29
N HIS A 232 -2.61 6.89 2.90
CA HIS A 232 -1.93 7.85 3.78
C HIS A 232 -0.57 8.31 3.27
N ALA A 233 -0.22 9.52 3.66
CA ALA A 233 1.00 10.19 3.25
C ALA A 233 2.26 9.62 3.94
N ALA A 234 3.36 9.60 3.20
CA ALA A 234 4.70 9.35 3.73
C ALA A 234 5.01 10.29 4.92
N THR A 235 5.05 9.69 6.11
CA THR A 235 5.44 10.34 7.37
C THR A 235 6.93 10.09 7.63
N ASP A 236 7.64 11.11 8.09
CA ASP A 236 9.01 10.96 8.62
C ASP A 236 8.92 10.27 9.98
N VAL A 237 9.22 8.97 10.01
CA VAL A 237 9.10 8.12 11.19
C VAL A 237 10.28 8.28 12.15
N LEU A 238 11.39 8.89 11.71
CA LEU A 238 12.54 9.17 12.57
C LEU A 238 12.25 10.40 13.45
N GLN A 239 11.86 11.52 12.82
CA GLN A 239 11.90 12.87 13.41
C GLN A 239 13.25 13.16 14.11
N LEU A 240 14.36 12.69 13.52
CA LEU A 240 15.64 12.49 14.22
C LEU A 240 16.10 13.71 15.03
N GLU A 241 16.05 14.91 14.45
CA GLU A 241 16.48 16.14 15.13
C GLU A 241 15.75 16.41 16.46
N LYS A 242 14.47 16.03 16.56
CA LYS A 242 13.60 16.29 17.73
C LYS A 242 13.65 15.17 18.76
N ASN A 243 14.30 14.06 18.44
CA ASN A 243 14.36 12.86 19.24
C ASN A 243 15.81 12.58 19.65
N GLU A 244 16.58 11.97 18.77
CA GLU A 244 17.98 11.61 18.99
C GLU A 244 18.97 12.79 18.78
N GLY A 245 18.59 13.81 17.99
CA GLY A 245 19.34 15.04 17.76
C GLY A 245 20.06 15.12 16.41
N LYS A 246 20.36 16.34 15.94
CA LYS A 246 20.92 16.61 14.60
C LYS A 246 22.36 16.12 14.35
N TYR A 247 23.07 15.65 15.38
CA TYR A 247 24.42 15.07 15.30
C TYR A 247 24.44 13.58 15.65
N TYR A 248 23.28 12.93 15.63
CA TYR A 248 23.18 11.53 16.04
C TYR A 248 23.89 10.59 15.04
N ASN A 249 24.62 9.65 15.62
CA ASN A 249 25.52 8.70 14.95
C ASN A 249 25.48 7.33 15.67
N GLY A 250 24.28 6.90 16.07
CA GLY A 250 24.04 5.59 16.68
C GLY A 250 23.13 4.73 15.80
N ASP A 251 22.78 3.54 16.31
CA ASP A 251 22.00 2.56 15.58
C ASP A 251 20.49 2.69 15.87
N LEU A 252 19.67 2.77 14.80
CA LEU A 252 18.21 2.75 14.89
C LEU A 252 17.62 1.62 14.06
N HIS A 253 16.72 0.86 14.68
CA HIS A 253 15.94 -0.19 14.04
C HIS A 253 14.51 0.28 13.81
N LEU A 254 14.04 0.19 12.57
CA LEU A 254 12.71 0.62 12.15
C LEU A 254 11.96 -0.53 11.49
N LEU A 255 10.70 -0.72 11.87
CA LEU A 255 9.77 -1.64 11.22
C LEU A 255 8.70 -0.82 10.49
N LEU A 256 8.48 -1.12 9.22
CA LEU A 256 7.49 -0.51 8.35
C LEU A 256 6.61 -1.63 7.77
N ALA A 257 5.44 -1.86 8.36
CA ALA A 257 4.53 -2.97 8.04
C ALA A 257 3.21 -2.52 7.40
N GLY A 258 3.08 -1.23 7.08
CA GLY A 258 1.94 -0.66 6.36
C GLY A 258 2.05 -0.76 4.83
N ASP A 259 0.93 -0.55 4.14
CA ASP A 259 0.83 -0.60 2.69
C ASP A 259 1.77 0.39 1.96
N ALA A 260 2.60 -0.12 1.06
CA ALA A 260 3.66 0.61 0.34
C ALA A 260 4.68 1.23 1.30
N ALA A 261 5.19 0.44 2.24
CA ALA A 261 6.03 0.91 3.35
C ALA A 261 7.29 1.69 2.92
N LEU A 262 7.89 1.37 1.77
CA LEU A 262 9.15 1.99 1.30
C LEU A 262 9.11 3.53 1.21
N ARG A 263 7.96 4.15 0.90
CA ARG A 263 7.85 5.63 0.86
C ARG A 263 8.10 6.29 2.22
N HIS A 264 7.84 5.61 3.35
CA HIS A 264 8.24 6.10 4.69
C HIS A 264 9.76 6.14 4.85
N LEU A 265 10.47 5.12 4.39
CA LEU A 265 11.94 5.06 4.43
C LEU A 265 12.53 6.24 3.64
N ILE A 266 12.14 6.38 2.37
CA ILE A 266 12.62 7.43 1.47
C ILE A 266 12.42 8.82 2.07
N TYR A 267 11.20 9.11 2.53
CA TYR A 267 10.86 10.42 3.08
C TYR A 267 11.59 10.73 4.41
N SER A 268 11.74 9.73 5.29
CA SER A 268 12.45 9.89 6.57
C SER A 268 13.95 10.12 6.35
N VAL A 269 14.58 9.40 5.41
CA VAL A 269 16.00 9.57 5.08
C VAL A 269 16.28 10.95 4.49
N VAL A 270 15.40 11.49 3.63
CA VAL A 270 15.58 12.85 3.06
C VAL A 270 15.31 13.95 4.09
N LYS A 271 14.37 13.76 5.03
CA LYS A 271 14.06 14.75 6.09
C LYS A 271 15.07 14.76 7.25
N MET A 272 16.00 13.81 7.29
CA MET A 272 17.06 13.72 8.31
C MET A 272 18.14 14.82 8.11
N PRO A 273 18.54 15.56 9.17
CA PRO A 273 19.59 16.57 9.07
C PRO A 273 20.88 16.03 8.46
N GLU A 274 21.51 16.79 7.55
CA GLU A 274 22.76 16.40 6.86
C GLU A 274 23.89 16.04 7.83
N THR A 275 23.93 16.69 9.00
CA THR A 275 24.94 16.51 10.04
C THR A 275 24.79 15.25 10.90
N ALA A 276 23.77 14.42 10.63
CA ALA A 276 23.59 13.11 11.26
C ALA A 276 24.09 11.98 10.34
N SER A 277 24.61 10.90 10.92
CA SER A 277 25.16 9.75 10.18
C SER A 277 24.83 8.39 10.82
N PRO A 278 23.58 8.13 11.28
CA PRO A 278 23.22 6.90 11.97
C PRO A 278 23.39 5.63 11.12
N THR A 279 23.56 4.50 11.80
CA THR A 279 23.26 3.19 11.22
C THR A 279 21.76 2.99 11.22
N LEU A 280 21.17 2.69 10.07
CA LEU A 280 19.72 2.48 9.93
C LEU A 280 19.42 1.05 9.47
N CYS A 281 18.67 0.30 10.28
CA CYS A 281 18.11 -1.00 9.88
C CYS A 281 16.60 -0.86 9.67
N PHE A 282 16.16 -0.87 8.42
CA PHE A 282 14.75 -0.87 8.05
C PHE A 282 14.29 -2.29 7.73
N CYS A 283 13.34 -2.82 8.49
CA CYS A 283 12.54 -3.98 8.11
C CYS A 283 11.25 -3.47 7.45
N ILE A 284 11.02 -3.85 6.20
CA ILE A 284 9.85 -3.52 5.38
C ILE A 284 9.02 -4.80 5.22
N ASN A 285 7.74 -4.74 5.56
CA ASN A 285 6.81 -5.84 5.38
C ASN A 285 5.60 -5.40 4.57
N GLU A 286 5.64 -5.70 3.27
CA GLU A 286 4.55 -5.40 2.36
C GLU A 286 3.44 -6.46 2.47
N ARG A 287 2.18 -6.08 2.24
CA ARG A 287 1.02 -6.97 2.40
C ARG A 287 0.65 -7.74 1.14
N SER A 288 1.08 -7.26 -0.04
CA SER A 288 0.81 -7.92 -1.33
C SER A 288 2.06 -8.06 -2.20
N TYR A 289 2.09 -9.08 -3.06
CA TYR A 289 3.21 -9.31 -3.99
C TYR A 289 3.46 -8.13 -4.94
N THR A 290 2.42 -7.36 -5.28
CA THR A 290 2.57 -6.13 -6.09
C THR A 290 3.27 -5.02 -5.32
N GLN A 291 3.01 -4.86 -4.02
CA GLN A 291 3.78 -3.95 -3.16
C GLN A 291 5.24 -4.43 -3.02
N VAL A 292 5.47 -5.74 -2.84
CA VAL A 292 6.85 -6.31 -2.81
C VAL A 292 7.58 -6.02 -4.12
N ALA A 293 6.94 -6.23 -5.28
CA ALA A 293 7.52 -5.92 -6.59
C ALA A 293 7.81 -4.42 -6.76
N ARG A 294 6.86 -3.53 -6.40
CA ARG A 294 7.06 -2.06 -6.38
C ARG A 294 8.28 -1.65 -5.54
N THR A 295 8.49 -2.30 -4.40
CA THR A 295 9.61 -2.05 -3.49
C THR A 295 10.92 -2.64 -4.02
N LEU A 296 10.92 -3.83 -4.63
CA LEU A 296 12.10 -4.38 -5.32
C LEU A 296 12.54 -3.49 -6.50
N TYR A 297 11.63 -3.14 -7.42
CA TYR A 297 11.92 -2.23 -8.54
C TYR A 297 12.55 -0.91 -8.06
N ALA A 298 12.00 -0.34 -6.98
CA ALA A 298 12.52 0.89 -6.39
C ALA A 298 13.92 0.74 -5.80
N LEU A 299 14.17 -0.32 -5.02
CA LEU A 299 15.47 -0.59 -4.42
C LEU A 299 16.54 -0.81 -5.52
N HIS A 300 16.24 -1.55 -6.58
CA HIS A 300 17.21 -1.79 -7.66
C HIS A 300 17.44 -0.57 -8.54
N LEU A 301 16.44 0.27 -8.80
CA LEU A 301 16.63 1.51 -9.58
C LEU A 301 17.30 2.63 -8.78
N LEU A 302 16.94 2.83 -7.51
CA LEU A 302 17.52 3.90 -6.68
C LEU A 302 18.93 3.58 -6.18
N PHE A 303 19.39 2.34 -6.31
CA PHE A 303 20.77 1.96 -6.00
C PHE A 303 21.58 1.50 -7.22
N ASP A 304 21.04 1.67 -8.44
CA ASP A 304 21.82 1.55 -9.68
C ASP A 304 22.79 2.72 -9.84
N GLN A 305 24.00 2.41 -10.31
CA GLN A 305 25.06 3.36 -10.62
C GLN A 305 25.39 3.43 -12.12
N SER A 306 24.82 2.54 -12.94
CA SER A 306 25.02 2.55 -14.40
C SER A 306 24.26 3.68 -15.10
N HIS A 307 23.28 4.30 -14.41
CA HIS A 307 22.52 5.45 -14.86
C HIS A 307 22.63 6.65 -13.91
N ASP A 308 22.26 7.81 -14.45
CA ASP A 308 22.13 9.07 -13.70
C ASP A 308 20.92 9.04 -12.74
N ALA A 309 21.06 9.71 -11.59
CA ALA A 309 20.08 9.67 -10.50
C ALA A 309 18.71 10.28 -10.89
N VAL A 310 18.69 11.27 -11.78
CA VAL A 310 17.44 11.86 -12.30
C VAL A 310 16.72 10.84 -13.18
N HIS A 311 17.47 10.15 -14.04
CA HIS A 311 16.95 9.10 -14.90
C HIS A 311 16.39 7.91 -14.10
N ASN A 312 17.04 7.51 -13.00
CA ASN A 312 16.52 6.48 -12.10
C ASN A 312 15.22 6.92 -11.41
N ALA A 313 15.16 8.16 -10.93
CA ALA A 313 13.96 8.73 -10.32
C ALA A 313 12.78 8.77 -11.30
N GLU A 314 12.96 9.29 -12.53
CA GLU A 314 11.92 9.36 -13.54
C GLU A 314 11.46 7.96 -14.01
N THR A 315 12.38 7.00 -14.15
CA THR A 315 12.03 5.60 -14.43
C THR A 315 11.16 5.00 -13.32
N LEU A 316 11.50 5.24 -12.05
CA LEU A 316 10.71 4.74 -10.93
C LEU A 316 9.33 5.41 -10.83
N ILE A 317 9.22 6.72 -11.04
CA ILE A 317 7.94 7.45 -11.02
C ILE A 317 6.98 6.88 -12.07
N HIS A 318 7.47 6.53 -13.26
CA HIS A 318 6.65 5.89 -14.28
C HIS A 318 6.28 4.45 -13.94
N LEU A 319 7.20 3.64 -13.40
CA LEU A 319 6.84 2.30 -12.88
C LEU A 319 5.79 2.36 -11.77
N TRP A 320 5.90 3.33 -10.86
CA TRP A 320 4.98 3.43 -9.74
C TRP A 320 3.62 4.00 -10.11
N TYR A 321 3.53 5.00 -11.01
CA TYR A 321 2.32 5.82 -11.18
C TYR A 321 1.83 5.97 -12.61
N SER A 322 2.43 5.27 -13.58
CA SER A 322 1.98 5.25 -14.97
C SER A 322 1.62 3.83 -15.40
N SER A 323 0.38 3.60 -15.84
CA SER A 323 -0.09 2.30 -16.32
C SER A 323 0.58 1.86 -17.62
N ARG A 324 1.23 2.81 -18.32
CA ARG A 324 2.10 2.60 -19.47
C ARG A 324 3.44 3.28 -19.23
N ILE A 325 4.48 2.78 -19.90
CA ILE A 325 5.83 3.33 -19.89
C ILE A 325 6.40 3.43 -21.32
N PRO A 326 7.37 4.31 -21.58
CA PRO A 326 8.12 4.30 -22.82
C PRO A 326 9.00 3.07 -22.95
N LEU A 327 9.20 2.57 -24.18
CA LEU A 327 10.10 1.45 -24.46
C LEU A 327 11.52 1.69 -23.91
N ARG A 328 12.06 2.91 -24.08
CA ARG A 328 13.36 3.33 -23.50
C ARG A 328 13.46 3.23 -21.97
N LEU A 329 12.33 3.21 -21.24
CA LEU A 329 12.32 3.00 -19.80
C LEU A 329 12.14 1.50 -19.48
N HIS A 330 11.27 0.81 -20.20
CA HIS A 330 11.15 -0.65 -20.15
C HIS A 330 12.51 -1.35 -20.34
N ASP A 331 13.28 -0.96 -21.38
CA ASP A 331 14.62 -1.48 -21.65
C ASP A 331 15.62 -1.19 -20.52
N ARG A 332 15.51 -0.02 -19.85
CA ARG A 332 16.33 0.30 -18.67
C ARG A 332 16.00 -0.61 -17.50
N VAL A 333 14.73 -0.76 -17.15
CA VAL A 333 14.31 -1.61 -16.04
C VAL A 333 14.74 -3.06 -16.31
N ASN A 334 14.64 -3.49 -17.58
CA ASN A 334 15.19 -4.77 -18.03
C ASN A 334 16.71 -4.88 -17.87
N SER A 335 17.47 -3.82 -18.15
CA SER A 335 18.94 -3.82 -17.99
C SER A 335 19.40 -3.86 -16.53
N VAL A 336 18.67 -3.21 -15.61
CA VAL A 336 19.04 -3.04 -14.20
C VAL A 336 18.49 -4.19 -13.31
N VAL A 337 17.19 -4.45 -13.39
CA VAL A 337 16.47 -5.26 -12.39
C VAL A 337 16.45 -6.75 -12.77
N MET A 338 16.20 -7.07 -14.05
CA MET A 338 16.12 -8.47 -14.50
C MET A 338 17.45 -9.20 -14.34
N LYS A 339 18.54 -8.58 -14.85
CA LYS A 339 19.86 -9.21 -14.98
C LYS A 339 20.52 -9.53 -13.64
N SER A 340 20.15 -8.82 -12.58
CA SER A 340 20.73 -8.96 -11.24
C SER A 340 19.91 -9.87 -10.32
N VAL A 341 18.59 -9.98 -10.51
CA VAL A 341 17.68 -10.58 -9.52
C VAL A 341 16.85 -11.74 -10.08
N LEU A 342 16.36 -11.66 -11.33
CA LEU A 342 15.54 -12.75 -11.87
C LEU A 342 16.34 -14.04 -12.01
N TYR A 343 17.61 -13.98 -12.42
CA TYR A 343 18.45 -15.17 -12.55
C TYR A 343 18.56 -15.97 -11.25
N ASP A 344 18.74 -15.29 -10.12
CA ASP A 344 18.84 -15.91 -8.81
C ASP A 344 17.48 -16.41 -8.29
N ILE A 345 16.39 -15.67 -8.53
CA ILE A 345 15.02 -16.12 -8.26
C ILE A 345 14.70 -17.39 -9.07
N GLU A 346 14.96 -17.40 -10.38
CA GLU A 346 14.73 -18.56 -11.25
C GLU A 346 15.55 -19.77 -10.80
N ARG A 347 16.83 -19.58 -10.50
CA ARG A 347 17.73 -20.64 -10.02
C ARG A 347 17.31 -21.22 -8.66
N TYR A 348 16.59 -20.47 -7.83
CA TYR A 348 15.98 -20.97 -6.60
C TYR A 348 14.62 -21.64 -6.86
N CYS A 349 13.74 -20.99 -7.62
CA CYS A 349 12.42 -21.51 -7.97
C CYS A 349 12.49 -22.85 -8.73
N ALA A 350 13.49 -23.06 -9.59
CA ALA A 350 13.61 -24.23 -10.47
C ALA A 350 14.20 -25.51 -9.83
N ARG A 351 14.69 -25.50 -8.58
CA ARG A 351 15.22 -26.72 -7.92
C ARG A 351 14.11 -27.66 -7.42
N GLU A 352 13.22 -28.11 -8.30
CA GLU A 352 12.16 -29.04 -7.90
C GLU A 352 12.66 -30.49 -7.80
N GLY A 353 12.00 -31.30 -6.95
CA GLY A 353 12.16 -32.76 -6.95
C GLY A 353 13.33 -33.36 -6.18
N LYS A 354 13.98 -32.64 -5.25
CA LYS A 354 15.08 -33.17 -4.40
C LYS A 354 15.01 -32.82 -2.91
N GLU A 355 14.04 -32.01 -2.50
CA GLU A 355 13.97 -31.35 -1.19
C GLU A 355 12.60 -31.67 -0.55
N ASP A 356 12.56 -31.78 0.78
CA ASP A 356 11.42 -32.31 1.54
C ASP A 356 10.24 -31.29 1.60
N THR A 357 9.06 -31.76 1.95
CA THR A 357 7.86 -30.98 2.24
C THR A 357 8.08 -29.86 3.28
N ALA A 358 9.02 -30.07 4.21
CA ALA A 358 9.49 -29.03 5.14
C ALA A 358 10.20 -27.86 4.42
N GLU A 359 11.01 -28.14 3.39
CA GLU A 359 11.83 -27.13 2.71
C GLU A 359 11.00 -26.21 1.80
N ARG A 360 9.81 -26.62 1.37
CA ARG A 360 8.82 -25.74 0.72
C ARG A 360 8.36 -24.57 1.62
N HIS A 361 8.38 -24.78 2.95
CA HIS A 361 8.00 -23.77 3.94
C HIS A 361 9.18 -22.89 4.39
N ASN A 362 10.40 -23.28 4.05
CA ASN A 362 11.61 -22.58 4.48
C ASN A 362 11.75 -21.25 3.72
N ARG A 363 12.09 -20.18 4.45
CA ARG A 363 12.27 -18.84 3.86
C ARG A 363 13.68 -18.75 3.28
N TYR A 364 13.80 -18.29 2.03
CA TYR A 364 15.10 -18.08 1.41
C TYR A 364 15.48 -16.60 1.42
N ARG A 365 16.69 -16.32 1.90
CA ARG A 365 17.25 -14.98 1.97
C ARG A 365 18.20 -14.71 0.81
N PHE A 366 17.71 -14.02 -0.22
CA PHE A 366 18.62 -13.29 -1.09
C PHE A 366 19.23 -12.11 -0.33
N THR A 367 20.47 -11.79 -0.64
CA THR A 367 21.20 -10.66 -0.07
C THR A 367 22.03 -10.03 -1.17
N TRP A 368 21.81 -8.72 -1.38
CA TRP A 368 22.47 -7.90 -2.36
C TRP A 368 23.18 -6.74 -1.64
N ARG A 369 24.20 -6.17 -2.26
CA ARG A 369 24.92 -5.02 -1.70
C ARG A 369 25.11 -3.95 -2.76
N ALA A 370 24.72 -2.72 -2.43
CA ALA A 370 25.02 -1.52 -3.20
C ALA A 370 25.77 -0.54 -2.29
N GLU A 371 27.08 -0.37 -2.52
CA GLU A 371 28.00 0.43 -1.69
C GLU A 371 27.91 0.12 -0.17
N ASN A 372 27.16 0.97 0.52
CA ASN A 372 26.94 1.05 1.96
C ASN A 372 25.54 0.54 2.39
N VAL A 373 24.69 0.19 1.42
CA VAL A 373 23.39 -0.45 1.62
C VAL A 373 23.53 -1.96 1.53
N LEU A 374 23.20 -2.66 2.62
CA LEU A 374 22.92 -4.09 2.61
C LEU A 374 21.42 -4.29 2.38
N ILE A 375 21.06 -4.91 1.26
CA ILE A 375 19.66 -5.21 0.95
C ILE A 375 19.46 -6.71 1.14
N GLN A 376 18.43 -7.11 1.88
CA GLN A 376 18.09 -8.52 2.12
C GLN A 376 16.60 -8.70 1.84
N SER A 377 16.21 -9.83 1.27
CA SER A 377 14.79 -10.18 1.10
C SER A 377 14.56 -11.60 1.60
N ASP A 378 13.65 -11.75 2.54
CA ASP A 378 13.42 -12.98 3.28
C ASP A 378 11.98 -13.45 3.00
N LEU A 379 11.82 -14.29 1.98
CA LEU A 379 10.52 -14.72 1.45
C LEU A 379 10.50 -16.24 1.19
N LYS A 380 9.30 -16.81 1.18
CA LYS A 380 9.05 -18.22 0.85
C LYS A 380 9.09 -18.48 -0.66
N ARG A 381 9.16 -19.75 -1.06
CA ARG A 381 9.33 -20.19 -2.45
C ARG A 381 8.14 -19.93 -3.36
N ASP A 382 6.94 -20.03 -2.83
CA ASP A 382 5.67 -19.65 -3.44
C ASP A 382 5.59 -18.13 -3.67
N GLN A 383 5.96 -17.33 -2.65
CA GLN A 383 6.04 -15.88 -2.75
C GLN A 383 7.02 -15.45 -3.85
N TRP A 384 8.21 -16.07 -3.91
CA TRP A 384 9.20 -15.80 -4.97
C TRP A 384 8.69 -16.13 -6.38
N ARG A 385 7.88 -17.18 -6.55
CA ARG A 385 7.23 -17.48 -7.84
C ARG A 385 6.24 -16.39 -8.22
N ALA A 386 5.31 -16.06 -7.33
CA ALA A 386 4.30 -15.02 -7.59
C ALA A 386 4.90 -13.61 -7.82
N ILE A 387 6.09 -13.33 -7.27
CA ILE A 387 6.84 -12.09 -7.51
C ILE A 387 7.61 -12.14 -8.83
N LYS A 388 8.12 -13.32 -9.24
CA LYS A 388 8.81 -13.48 -10.53
C LYS A 388 7.94 -12.98 -11.68
N ASP A 389 6.66 -13.33 -11.69
CA ASP A 389 5.72 -12.98 -12.76
C ASP A 389 5.34 -11.49 -12.77
N LEU A 390 5.61 -10.76 -11.67
CA LEU A 390 5.48 -9.30 -11.57
C LEU A 390 6.77 -8.56 -11.95
N LEU A 391 7.90 -9.29 -11.95
CA LEU A 391 9.21 -8.81 -12.38
C LEU A 391 9.47 -9.10 -13.87
N ASP A 392 8.85 -10.14 -14.46
CA ASP A 392 9.07 -10.55 -15.87
C ASP A 392 8.47 -9.57 -16.90
N LEU A 393 9.25 -8.51 -17.17
CA LEU A 393 8.98 -7.43 -18.12
C LEU A 393 9.07 -7.87 -19.59
N LYS A 394 8.14 -8.73 -20.00
CA LYS A 394 7.82 -8.96 -21.41
C LYS A 394 7.12 -7.70 -21.97
N PRO A 395 7.55 -7.13 -23.12
CA PRO A 395 6.96 -5.91 -23.68
C PRO A 395 5.56 -6.17 -24.24
N MET A 396 4.53 -6.02 -23.38
CA MET A 396 3.15 -6.01 -23.82
C MET A 396 2.78 -4.63 -24.39
N HIS A 397 2.16 -4.60 -25.56
CA HIS A 397 1.69 -3.36 -26.19
C HIS A 397 0.20 -3.12 -25.90
N ARG A 398 -0.20 -1.84 -25.97
CA ARG A 398 -1.59 -1.41 -25.80
C ARG A 398 -2.50 -2.05 -26.86
N ASP A 399 -3.60 -2.63 -26.40
CA ASP A 399 -4.70 -3.12 -27.22
C ASP A 399 -6.02 -2.37 -26.88
N PHE A 400 -7.16 -2.92 -27.25
CA PHE A 400 -8.48 -2.40 -26.86
C PHE A 400 -8.90 -2.85 -25.45
N ASN A 401 -8.63 -4.10 -25.06
CA ASN A 401 -9.11 -4.67 -23.80
C ASN A 401 -8.45 -4.01 -22.58
N THR A 402 -7.17 -3.67 -22.67
CA THR A 402 -6.42 -2.95 -21.63
C THR A 402 -6.98 -1.55 -21.31
N LEU A 403 -7.69 -0.93 -22.25
CA LEU A 403 -8.47 0.28 -21.98
C LEU A 403 -9.76 -0.05 -21.22
N LEU A 404 -10.48 -1.09 -21.62
CA LEU A 404 -11.73 -1.53 -20.98
C LEU A 404 -11.51 -1.98 -19.53
N PHE A 405 -10.48 -2.77 -19.24
CA PHE A 405 -10.17 -3.20 -17.87
C PHE A 405 -9.92 -2.00 -16.95
N ARG A 406 -9.16 -1.02 -17.44
CA ARG A 406 -8.89 0.20 -16.68
C ARG A 406 -10.14 1.08 -16.55
N GLN A 407 -10.97 1.22 -17.59
CA GLN A 407 -12.26 1.94 -17.50
C GLN A 407 -13.24 1.26 -16.52
N ARG A 408 -13.21 -0.07 -16.44
CA ARG A 408 -14.01 -0.84 -15.47
C ARG A 408 -13.54 -0.60 -14.03
N ASP A 409 -12.23 -0.62 -13.78
CA ASP A 409 -11.65 -0.29 -12.47
C ASP A 409 -11.90 1.17 -12.07
N ASP A 410 -11.76 2.09 -13.03
CA ASP A 410 -12.03 3.53 -12.87
C ASP A 410 -13.50 3.84 -12.53
N LYS A 411 -14.46 3.04 -13.03
CA LYS A 411 -15.85 3.05 -12.55
C LYS A 411 -16.00 2.45 -11.16
N LEU A 412 -15.52 1.21 -10.95
CA LEU A 412 -15.79 0.44 -9.73
C LEU A 412 -15.08 0.97 -8.47
N HIS A 413 -14.00 1.74 -8.62
CA HIS A 413 -13.15 2.08 -7.48
C HIS A 413 -12.73 3.55 -7.38
N ALA A 414 -12.91 4.40 -8.40
CA ALA A 414 -12.46 5.80 -8.37
C ALA A 414 -13.63 6.81 -8.34
N GLU A 415 -13.69 7.62 -7.27
CA GLU A 415 -14.64 8.73 -7.04
C GLU A 415 -15.14 9.38 -8.35
N SER A 416 -16.46 9.33 -8.58
CA SER A 416 -17.11 9.83 -9.80
C SER A 416 -16.61 11.22 -10.27
N PRO A 417 -16.43 11.45 -11.59
CA PRO A 417 -16.04 12.75 -12.15
C PRO A 417 -16.86 13.93 -11.61
N VAL A 418 -18.17 13.75 -11.46
CA VAL A 418 -19.10 14.73 -10.89
C VAL A 418 -18.59 15.26 -9.54
N ARG A 419 -18.24 14.34 -8.62
CA ARG A 419 -17.85 14.67 -7.25
C ARG A 419 -16.52 15.42 -7.19
N PHE A 420 -15.55 15.05 -8.03
CA PHE A 420 -14.26 15.75 -8.01
C PHE A 420 -14.28 17.08 -8.77
N ILE A 421 -15.01 17.18 -9.89
CA ILE A 421 -15.21 18.45 -10.63
C ILE A 421 -15.87 19.49 -9.71
N ALA A 422 -16.90 19.08 -8.96
CA ALA A 422 -17.64 19.92 -8.01
C ALA A 422 -16.79 20.55 -6.88
N ARG A 423 -15.65 19.93 -6.49
CA ARG A 423 -14.82 20.37 -5.34
C ARG A 423 -13.41 20.85 -5.71
N MET A 424 -12.95 20.62 -6.93
CA MET A 424 -11.61 20.96 -7.40
C MET A 424 -11.59 22.27 -8.21
N THR A 425 -10.43 22.93 -8.32
CA THR A 425 -10.26 23.99 -9.31
C THR A 425 -10.26 23.40 -10.73
N HIS A 426 -10.62 24.19 -11.74
CA HIS A 426 -10.66 23.73 -13.14
C HIS A 426 -9.36 23.05 -13.59
N SER A 427 -8.19 23.65 -13.33
CA SER A 427 -6.90 23.04 -13.70
C SER A 427 -6.61 21.72 -12.97
N ARG A 428 -6.99 21.64 -11.69
CA ARG A 428 -6.87 20.43 -10.85
C ARG A 428 -7.77 19.31 -11.36
N ALA A 429 -9.01 19.63 -11.74
CA ALA A 429 -9.96 18.70 -12.35
C ALA A 429 -9.49 18.23 -13.72
N MET A 430 -9.02 19.13 -14.60
CA MET A 430 -8.51 18.76 -15.92
C MET A 430 -7.24 17.90 -15.85
N GLY A 431 -6.34 18.17 -14.90
CA GLY A 431 -5.20 17.27 -14.63
C GLY A 431 -5.66 15.86 -14.26
N ARG A 432 -6.65 15.75 -13.38
CA ARG A 432 -7.22 14.45 -12.97
C ARG A 432 -7.97 13.75 -14.11
N LEU A 433 -8.69 14.49 -14.95
CA LEU A 433 -9.34 13.95 -16.16
C LEU A 433 -8.31 13.43 -17.18
N ARG A 434 -7.20 14.15 -17.42
CA ARG A 434 -6.13 13.71 -18.34
C ARG A 434 -5.48 12.42 -17.83
N TRP A 435 -5.11 12.37 -16.54
CA TRP A 435 -4.59 11.14 -15.91
C TRP A 435 -5.65 10.00 -15.86
N ARG A 436 -6.94 10.30 -15.62
CA ARG A 436 -8.01 9.29 -15.70
C ARG A 436 -8.24 8.78 -17.12
N ALA A 437 -7.96 9.56 -18.17
CA ALA A 437 -8.08 9.12 -19.56
C ALA A 437 -6.88 8.25 -20.00
N ASP A 438 -5.64 8.66 -19.69
CA ASP A 438 -4.44 8.01 -20.24
C ASP A 438 -3.69 7.08 -19.27
N GLY A 439 -3.88 7.24 -17.96
CA GLY A 439 -3.20 6.50 -16.90
C GLY A 439 -1.73 6.88 -16.69
N ILE A 440 -1.26 8.04 -17.15
CA ILE A 440 0.16 8.43 -17.14
C ILE A 440 0.40 9.63 -16.20
N LEU A 441 1.23 9.43 -15.16
CA LEU A 441 1.71 10.53 -14.32
C LEU A 441 2.78 11.35 -15.06
N LEU A 442 2.37 12.50 -15.60
CA LEU A 442 3.23 13.50 -16.25
C LEU A 442 2.62 14.90 -16.05
N PRO A 443 3.44 15.97 -16.16
CA PRO A 443 2.93 17.32 -16.38
C PRO A 443 1.92 17.38 -17.53
N PHE A 444 0.94 18.27 -17.43
CA PHE A 444 -0.22 18.31 -18.32
C PHE A 444 0.19 18.40 -19.79
N GLY A 445 0.95 19.43 -20.18
CA GLY A 445 1.40 19.66 -21.55
C GLY A 445 2.55 18.76 -22.04
N HIS A 446 2.92 17.70 -21.30
CA HIS A 446 4.00 16.81 -21.70
C HIS A 446 3.54 15.80 -22.79
N PRO A 447 4.36 15.52 -23.83
CA PRO A 447 4.11 14.46 -24.80
C PRO A 447 3.88 13.09 -24.15
N ARG A 448 3.02 12.29 -24.78
CA ARG A 448 2.57 10.97 -24.29
C ARG A 448 2.68 9.87 -25.36
N ASP A 449 3.15 10.22 -26.56
CA ASP A 449 3.18 9.34 -27.73
C ASP A 449 4.14 8.15 -27.54
N ASP A 450 5.26 8.40 -26.86
CA ASP A 450 6.27 7.38 -26.49
C ASP A 450 5.73 6.26 -25.58
N PHE A 451 4.60 6.46 -24.87
CA PHE A 451 4.09 5.57 -23.81
C PHE A 451 3.31 4.37 -24.40
N THR A 452 4.02 3.53 -25.13
CA THR A 452 3.48 2.44 -25.97
C THR A 452 3.54 1.04 -25.32
N VAL A 453 4.26 0.88 -24.21
CA VAL A 453 4.41 -0.39 -23.48
C VAL A 453 3.56 -0.36 -22.22
N LEU A 454 2.86 -1.46 -21.92
CA LEU A 454 2.09 -1.62 -20.68
C LEU A 454 3.04 -1.83 -19.49
N ASN A 455 2.66 -1.31 -18.33
CA ASN A 455 3.39 -1.55 -17.09
C ASN A 455 2.88 -2.83 -16.40
N PRO A 456 3.72 -3.86 -16.14
CA PRO A 456 3.27 -5.13 -15.57
C PRO A 456 2.74 -5.02 -14.13
N LEU A 457 3.07 -3.94 -13.42
CA LEU A 457 2.47 -3.65 -12.10
C LEU A 457 0.98 -3.30 -12.20
N PHE A 458 0.48 -2.95 -13.39
CA PHE A 458 -0.92 -2.62 -13.68
C PHE A 458 -1.61 -3.63 -14.62
N PHE A 459 -0.85 -4.33 -15.45
CA PHE A 459 -1.39 -5.18 -16.51
C PHE A 459 -0.72 -6.56 -16.47
N ARG A 460 -1.50 -7.62 -16.25
CA ARG A 460 -0.99 -9.00 -16.10
C ARG A 460 -1.80 -9.98 -16.93
N SER A 461 -1.17 -11.09 -17.29
CA SER A 461 -1.86 -12.27 -17.85
C SER A 461 -2.13 -13.29 -16.75
N SER A 462 -3.34 -13.85 -16.70
CA SER A 462 -3.69 -14.99 -15.85
C SER A 462 -3.06 -16.30 -16.34
N GLN A 463 -2.64 -16.36 -17.61
CA GLN A 463 -1.96 -17.50 -18.23
C GLN A 463 -0.55 -17.06 -18.64
N GLY A 464 0.43 -17.31 -17.76
CA GLY A 464 1.81 -16.78 -17.90
C GLY A 464 2.57 -17.13 -19.19
N ASP A 465 2.07 -18.08 -19.96
CA ASP A 465 2.60 -18.52 -21.25
C ASP A 465 2.04 -17.74 -22.47
N SER A 466 1.06 -16.86 -22.29
CA SER A 466 0.46 -16.05 -23.38
C SER A 466 0.98 -14.59 -23.38
N PRO A 467 2.04 -14.26 -24.16
CA PRO A 467 2.64 -12.93 -24.16
C PRO A 467 1.80 -11.83 -24.85
N THR A 468 0.63 -12.17 -25.38
CA THR A 468 -0.22 -11.26 -26.18
C THR A 468 -1.56 -10.90 -25.53
N THR A 469 -1.89 -11.48 -24.37
CA THR A 469 -3.19 -11.27 -23.70
C THR A 469 -3.02 -10.86 -22.24
N CYS A 470 -3.23 -9.57 -21.97
CA CYS A 470 -3.50 -9.08 -20.61
C CYS A 470 -5.00 -9.21 -20.32
N ASP A 471 -5.36 -9.72 -19.15
CA ASP A 471 -6.74 -9.91 -18.68
C ASP A 471 -6.94 -9.51 -17.20
N VAL A 472 -5.86 -9.22 -16.46
CA VAL A 472 -5.91 -8.85 -15.05
C VAL A 472 -5.36 -7.42 -14.84
N TYR A 473 -6.23 -6.54 -14.35
CA TYR A 473 -5.90 -5.19 -13.86
C TYR A 473 -6.15 -5.14 -12.33
N PRO A 474 -5.22 -4.65 -11.49
CA PRO A 474 -5.39 -4.62 -10.03
C PRO A 474 -6.54 -3.71 -9.57
N PRO A 475 -7.43 -4.19 -8.68
CA PRO A 475 -8.50 -3.36 -8.11
C PRO A 475 -7.98 -2.10 -7.43
N GLY A 476 -8.62 -0.97 -7.71
CA GLY A 476 -8.28 0.33 -7.14
C GLY A 476 -7.08 1.02 -7.77
N ALA A 477 -6.40 0.46 -8.79
CA ALA A 477 -5.23 1.09 -9.40
C ALA A 477 -5.54 2.39 -10.18
N SER A 478 -6.82 2.65 -10.49
CA SER A 478 -7.29 3.93 -11.06
C SER A 478 -7.75 4.94 -10.01
N ARG A 479 -7.65 4.63 -8.70
CA ARG A 479 -7.72 5.66 -7.64
C ARG A 479 -6.57 6.65 -7.76
N GLU A 480 -6.70 7.83 -7.16
CA GLU A 480 -5.72 8.90 -7.33
C GLU A 480 -4.50 8.73 -6.39
N PRO A 481 -3.26 8.60 -6.89
CA PRO A 481 -2.09 8.25 -6.07
C PRO A 481 -1.52 9.41 -5.22
N LEU A 482 -2.09 10.62 -5.29
CA LEU A 482 -1.61 11.78 -4.52
C LEU A 482 -1.62 11.56 -3.00
N ALA A 483 -2.51 10.68 -2.51
CA ALA A 483 -2.65 10.34 -1.10
C ALA A 483 -1.36 9.73 -0.48
N GLU A 484 -0.53 9.07 -1.28
CA GLU A 484 0.72 8.43 -0.82
C GLU A 484 1.76 9.42 -0.29
N TRP A 485 1.63 10.71 -0.60
CA TRP A 485 2.66 11.73 -0.32
C TRP A 485 2.09 12.94 0.41
N PRO A 486 2.89 13.64 1.25
CA PRO A 486 2.42 14.82 1.96
C PRO A 486 1.91 15.91 1.03
N MET A 487 0.84 16.59 1.47
CA MET A 487 0.27 17.74 0.78
C MET A 487 1.29 18.88 0.56
N GLU A 488 2.46 18.85 1.22
CA GLU A 488 3.65 19.67 0.94
C GLU A 488 4.01 19.69 -0.56
N LEU A 489 3.73 18.62 -1.33
CA LEU A 489 4.01 18.57 -2.77
C LEU A 489 3.28 19.68 -3.57
N LEU A 490 2.15 20.19 -3.06
CA LEU A 490 1.42 21.29 -3.69
C LEU A 490 2.14 22.65 -3.59
N ASP A 491 3.10 22.78 -2.67
CA ASP A 491 3.97 23.95 -2.50
C ASP A 491 5.31 23.82 -3.25
N TYR A 492 5.49 22.79 -4.09
CA TYR A 492 6.69 22.66 -4.94
C TYR A 492 6.91 23.95 -5.76
N PRO A 493 8.08 24.62 -5.65
CA PRO A 493 8.25 26.03 -6.00
C PRO A 493 8.58 26.27 -7.49
N ASP A 494 8.02 25.45 -8.38
CA ASP A 494 8.25 25.52 -9.82
C ASP A 494 7.16 26.36 -10.54
N PRO A 495 7.54 27.46 -11.23
CA PRO A 495 6.61 28.26 -12.03
C PRO A 495 5.96 27.49 -13.19
N LEU A 496 6.62 26.47 -13.75
CA LEU A 496 6.10 25.70 -14.88
C LEU A 496 4.85 24.89 -14.51
N THR A 497 4.75 24.48 -13.23
CA THR A 497 3.70 23.60 -12.71
C THR A 497 2.79 24.28 -11.68
N GLN A 498 2.80 25.63 -11.58
CA GLN A 498 2.07 26.40 -10.56
C GLN A 498 0.60 25.92 -10.36
N ASN A 499 -0.12 25.69 -11.45
CA ASN A 499 -1.52 25.25 -11.49
C ASN A 499 -1.72 23.77 -11.87
N ASP A 500 -0.64 23.02 -12.09
CA ASP A 500 -0.63 21.62 -12.52
C ASP A 500 -0.15 20.71 -11.38
N VAL A 501 -1.10 20.07 -10.70
CA VAL A 501 -0.82 19.19 -9.56
C VAL A 501 -0.12 17.89 -9.98
N TYR A 502 -0.32 17.40 -11.20
CA TYR A 502 0.34 16.20 -11.70
C TYR A 502 1.79 16.48 -12.10
N GLY A 503 2.05 17.65 -12.70
CA GLY A 503 3.40 18.17 -12.91
C GLY A 503 4.15 18.42 -11.60
N LYS A 504 3.50 19.02 -10.60
CA LYS A 504 4.07 19.18 -9.24
C LYS A 504 4.41 17.84 -8.60
N MET A 505 3.50 16.87 -8.63
CA MET A 505 3.77 15.51 -8.11
C MET A 505 4.98 14.89 -8.81
N PHE A 506 5.04 14.96 -10.15
CA PHE A 506 6.15 14.41 -10.93
C PHE A 506 7.51 15.03 -10.55
N TYR A 507 7.65 16.35 -10.57
CA TYR A 507 8.92 17.00 -10.28
C TYR A 507 9.30 16.98 -8.78
N TRP A 508 8.32 17.10 -7.86
CA TRP A 508 8.57 16.95 -6.42
C TRP A 508 9.07 15.54 -6.08
N LEU A 509 8.48 14.50 -6.67
CA LEU A 509 8.97 13.12 -6.51
C LEU A 509 10.35 12.92 -7.13
N ARG A 510 10.61 13.48 -8.32
CA ARG A 510 11.92 13.38 -8.99
C ARG A 510 13.01 13.95 -8.08
N ASP A 511 12.79 15.14 -7.53
CA ASP A 511 13.77 15.81 -6.68
C ASP A 511 13.92 15.12 -5.32
N LEU A 512 12.82 14.61 -4.74
CA LEU A 512 12.86 13.78 -3.52
C LEU A 512 13.68 12.50 -3.72
N LEU A 513 13.48 11.80 -4.83
CA LEU A 513 14.19 10.55 -5.14
C LEU A 513 15.67 10.80 -5.50
N VAL A 514 16.01 11.92 -6.14
CA VAL A 514 17.40 12.34 -6.36
C VAL A 514 18.08 12.73 -5.03
N ALA A 515 17.37 13.43 -4.13
CA ALA A 515 17.86 13.74 -2.79
C ALA A 515 18.07 12.46 -1.97
N PHE A 516 17.18 11.47 -2.06
CA PHE A 516 17.33 10.17 -1.40
C PHE A 516 18.59 9.43 -1.87
N GLN A 517 18.75 9.27 -3.20
CA GLN A 517 19.94 8.66 -3.81
C GLN A 517 21.24 9.36 -3.40
N SER A 518 21.20 10.68 -3.23
CA SER A 518 22.35 11.47 -2.79
C SER A 518 22.63 11.27 -1.29
N ARG A 519 21.58 11.25 -0.45
CA ARG A 519 21.69 11.18 1.01
C ARG A 519 22.16 9.80 1.50
N VAL A 520 21.72 8.72 0.84
CA VAL A 520 22.08 7.34 1.22
C VAL A 520 23.59 7.10 1.15
N LYS A 521 24.33 7.72 0.21
CA LYS A 521 25.79 7.57 0.04
C LYS A 521 26.62 7.98 1.26
N GLY A 522 26.03 8.71 2.22
CA GLY A 522 26.67 9.10 3.49
C GLY A 522 26.22 8.32 4.73
N LEU A 523 25.50 7.21 4.57
CA LEU A 523 24.86 6.47 5.68
C LEU A 523 25.30 5.00 5.72
N SER A 524 25.22 4.35 6.88
CA SER A 524 25.26 2.88 6.95
C SER A 524 23.82 2.36 6.99
N MET A 525 23.39 1.58 5.99
CA MET A 525 21.98 1.17 5.89
C MET A 525 21.82 -0.32 5.63
N THR A 526 20.87 -0.93 6.31
CA THR A 526 20.36 -2.28 6.01
C THR A 526 18.87 -2.18 5.72
N VAL A 527 18.42 -2.76 4.61
CA VAL A 527 17.00 -2.85 4.23
C VAL A 527 16.64 -4.33 4.13
N ARG A 528 15.66 -4.78 4.92
CA ARG A 528 15.17 -6.16 4.97
C ARG A 528 13.73 -6.18 4.48
N LEU A 529 13.45 -6.90 3.40
CA LEU A 529 12.13 -6.99 2.79
C LEU A 529 11.47 -8.35 3.10
N SER A 530 10.25 -8.33 3.61
CA SER A 530 9.41 -9.51 3.78
C SER A 530 7.98 -9.26 3.29
N CYS A 531 7.22 -10.35 3.19
CA CYS A 531 5.78 -10.35 2.89
C CYS A 531 5.12 -11.33 3.86
N GLY A 532 4.05 -10.90 4.54
CA GLY A 532 3.34 -11.71 5.51
C GLY A 532 2.34 -10.92 6.35
N SER A 533 1.46 -11.64 7.04
CA SER A 533 0.49 -11.11 8.00
C SER A 533 1.12 -10.89 9.39
N LEU A 534 0.55 -9.99 10.20
CA LEU A 534 1.06 -9.74 11.57
C LEU A 534 0.85 -10.93 12.53
N ASP A 535 -0.08 -11.87 12.27
CA ASP A 535 -0.20 -13.10 13.06
C ASP A 535 0.99 -14.07 12.90
N GLN A 536 1.90 -13.80 11.95
CA GLN A 536 3.18 -14.48 11.75
C GLN A 536 4.36 -13.80 12.50
N VAL A 537 4.11 -12.69 13.22
CA VAL A 537 5.13 -11.99 14.02
C VAL A 537 5.88 -12.85 15.04
N PRO A 538 5.28 -13.87 15.71
CA PRO A 538 6.03 -14.76 16.61
C PRO A 538 7.20 -15.52 15.96
N ASP A 539 7.15 -15.70 14.64
CA ASP A 539 8.17 -16.38 13.85
C ASP A 539 9.19 -15.40 13.25
N TRP A 540 8.97 -14.10 13.46
CA TRP A 540 9.78 -13.01 12.93
C TRP A 540 11.08 -12.77 13.70
N PRO A 541 11.14 -12.79 15.05
CA PRO A 541 12.41 -12.75 15.78
C PRO A 541 13.44 -13.80 15.30
N LYS A 542 12.97 -15.00 14.94
CA LYS A 542 13.80 -16.08 14.39
C LYS A 542 14.23 -15.78 12.95
N SER A 543 13.28 -15.39 12.09
CA SER A 543 13.58 -15.09 10.67
C SER A 543 14.27 -13.73 10.45
N LEU A 544 14.27 -12.81 11.41
CA LEU A 544 15.06 -11.57 11.35
C LEU A 544 16.54 -11.78 11.75
N GLY A 545 16.91 -12.97 12.21
CA GLY A 545 18.30 -13.46 12.18
C GLY A 545 19.32 -12.59 12.91
N SER A 546 19.01 -12.15 14.14
CA SER A 546 20.03 -11.74 15.10
C SER A 546 20.59 -13.01 15.78
N PRO A 547 21.92 -13.23 15.80
CA PRO A 547 22.52 -14.36 16.53
C PRO A 547 22.40 -14.27 18.06
N GLN A 548 21.80 -13.19 18.59
CA GLN A 548 21.91 -12.79 20.01
C GLN A 548 20.56 -12.57 20.72
N GLY A 549 19.43 -12.58 20.01
CA GLY A 549 18.10 -12.38 20.61
C GLY A 549 17.05 -11.85 19.63
N GLU A 550 15.86 -11.49 20.13
CA GLU A 550 14.80 -10.90 19.30
C GLU A 550 15.21 -9.51 18.78
N GLN A 551 14.95 -9.20 17.50
CA GLN A 551 15.25 -7.86 16.98
C GLN A 551 14.23 -6.85 17.52
N MET A 552 14.68 -6.01 18.45
CA MET A 552 13.90 -4.89 18.99
C MET A 552 13.97 -3.66 18.08
N PHE A 553 12.86 -2.92 18.00
CA PHE A 553 12.68 -1.76 17.10
C PHE A 553 12.42 -0.45 17.86
N ASP A 554 13.05 0.62 17.41
CA ASP A 554 12.92 2.00 17.92
C ASP A 554 11.74 2.75 17.31
N ARG A 555 11.28 2.32 16.14
CA ARG A 555 10.09 2.84 15.45
C ARG A 555 9.35 1.68 14.80
N ILE A 556 8.02 1.68 14.92
CA ILE A 556 7.14 0.77 14.17
C ILE A 556 6.05 1.61 13.51
N GLU A 557 5.84 1.46 12.20
CA GLU A 557 4.71 2.01 11.45
C GLU A 557 3.93 0.84 10.83
N VAL A 558 2.60 0.86 10.89
CA VAL A 558 1.73 -0.26 10.48
C VAL A 558 0.64 0.14 9.47
N GLY A 559 0.71 1.34 8.92
CA GLY A 559 -0.31 1.90 8.03
C GLY A 559 -1.74 1.76 8.56
N ARG A 560 -2.60 1.09 7.78
CA ARG A 560 -4.02 0.88 8.10
C ARG A 560 -4.31 -0.27 9.07
N LEU A 561 -3.31 -1.08 9.45
CA LEU A 561 -3.55 -2.36 10.14
C LEU A 561 -4.32 -2.25 11.45
N TRP A 562 -4.35 -1.08 12.08
CA TRP A 562 -5.24 -0.81 13.22
C TRP A 562 -6.73 -0.83 12.84
N ASP A 563 -7.14 -0.21 11.73
CA ASP A 563 -8.54 -0.22 11.28
C ASP A 563 -8.96 -1.61 10.76
N ASP A 564 -8.01 -2.46 10.39
CA ASP A 564 -8.25 -3.83 9.94
C ASP A 564 -8.29 -4.83 11.13
N GLU A 565 -7.26 -4.82 11.99
CA GLU A 565 -7.04 -5.77 13.11
C GLU A 565 -6.32 -5.10 14.31
N ALA A 566 -7.00 -4.18 15.02
CA ALA A 566 -6.44 -3.40 16.13
C ALA A 566 -5.72 -4.24 17.22
N LEU A 567 -6.37 -5.32 17.69
CA LEU A 567 -5.83 -6.21 18.73
C LEU A 567 -4.51 -6.89 18.28
N ALA A 568 -4.55 -7.57 17.13
CA ALA A 568 -3.39 -8.27 16.57
C ALA A 568 -2.23 -7.30 16.31
N THR A 569 -2.57 -6.10 15.82
CA THR A 569 -1.63 -4.99 15.60
C THR A 569 -0.91 -4.58 16.88
N LEU A 570 -1.65 -4.27 17.95
CA LEU A 570 -1.03 -3.86 19.22
C LEU A 570 -0.14 -4.96 19.80
N ALA A 571 -0.70 -6.16 19.99
CA ALA A 571 0.00 -7.22 20.69
C ALA A 571 1.27 -7.69 19.97
N SER A 572 1.20 -7.85 18.65
CA SER A 572 2.36 -8.24 17.83
C SER A 572 3.44 -7.17 17.84
N CYS A 573 3.07 -5.90 17.62
CA CYS A 573 4.05 -4.80 17.60
C CYS A 573 4.61 -4.49 18.99
N ARG A 574 3.84 -4.72 20.06
CA ARG A 574 4.24 -4.52 21.46
C ARG A 574 5.41 -5.44 21.85
N ARG A 575 5.47 -6.68 21.34
CA ARG A 575 6.61 -7.59 21.55
C ARG A 575 7.89 -7.06 20.90
N LEU A 576 7.75 -6.51 19.69
CA LEU A 576 8.86 -6.00 18.87
C LEU A 576 9.35 -4.59 19.25
N LEU A 577 8.49 -3.78 19.87
CA LEU A 577 8.81 -2.41 20.25
C LEU A 577 9.77 -2.38 21.44
N ARG A 578 10.89 -1.66 21.31
CA ARG A 578 11.90 -1.48 22.37
C ARG A 578 11.28 -0.81 23.62
N HIS A 579 11.73 -1.19 24.82
CA HIS A 579 11.16 -0.62 26.04
C HIS A 579 11.51 0.88 26.19
N ARG A 580 10.60 1.66 26.80
CA ARG A 580 10.82 3.11 27.02
C ARG A 580 12.08 3.44 27.81
N ASP A 581 12.55 2.51 28.64
CA ASP A 581 13.69 2.71 29.52
C ASP A 581 15.02 2.37 28.81
N GLU A 582 14.96 1.64 27.68
CA GLU A 582 16.07 1.45 26.72
C GLU A 582 16.12 2.57 25.67
N ASN A 583 14.96 3.01 25.16
CA ASN A 583 14.84 4.17 24.28
C ASN A 583 13.56 4.98 24.61
N PRO A 584 13.66 6.16 25.23
CA PRO A 584 12.49 6.98 25.60
C PRO A 584 11.75 7.59 24.39
N PHE A 585 12.30 7.45 23.18
CA PHE A 585 11.72 7.86 21.91
C PHE A 585 11.08 6.68 21.15
N ALA A 586 11.18 5.45 21.67
CA ALA A 586 10.56 4.27 21.07
C ALA A 586 9.06 4.46 20.84
N ALA A 587 8.60 4.31 19.60
CA ALA A 587 7.21 4.58 19.22
C ALA A 587 6.67 3.56 18.21
N LEU A 588 5.50 2.99 18.53
CA LEU A 588 4.61 2.39 17.54
C LEU A 588 3.63 3.46 17.06
N LEU A 589 3.47 3.59 15.75
CA LEU A 589 2.58 4.52 15.08
C LEU A 589 1.41 3.74 14.50
N THR A 590 0.20 4.02 14.96
CA THR A 590 -1.03 3.56 14.31
C THR A 590 -1.87 4.75 13.87
N ARG A 591 -2.78 4.54 12.92
CA ARG A 591 -3.80 5.52 12.54
C ARG A 591 -5.16 4.86 12.43
N THR A 592 -6.21 5.67 12.55
CA THR A 592 -7.60 5.25 12.31
C THR A 592 -8.40 6.33 11.59
N ARG A 593 -9.13 5.90 10.56
CA ARG A 593 -10.17 6.66 9.86
C ARG A 593 -11.56 6.27 10.38
N LYS A 594 -11.76 5.02 10.79
CA LYS A 594 -13.03 4.58 11.41
C LYS A 594 -13.40 5.43 12.63
N SER A 595 -12.43 5.99 13.35
CA SER A 595 -12.67 6.94 14.46
C SER A 595 -13.27 8.30 14.07
N VAL A 596 -13.44 8.59 12.77
CA VAL A 596 -14.03 9.86 12.30
C VAL A 596 -15.26 9.70 11.40
N SER A 597 -15.47 8.52 10.81
CA SER A 597 -16.57 8.20 9.88
C SER A 597 -17.58 7.19 10.46
N HIS A 598 -17.77 7.18 11.79
CA HIS A 598 -18.70 6.29 12.49
C HIS A 598 -20.03 7.01 12.78
N ALA A 599 -21.13 6.24 12.83
CA ALA A 599 -22.46 6.73 13.13
C ALA A 599 -22.76 6.81 14.65
N LEU A 600 -22.15 5.93 15.46
CA LEU A 600 -22.37 5.68 16.91
C LEU A 600 -23.28 6.69 17.62
N GLY A 601 -24.36 6.21 18.24
CA GLY A 601 -25.38 7.02 18.93
C GLY A 601 -24.89 8.22 19.77
N THR A 602 -23.69 8.15 20.35
CA THR A 602 -23.04 9.27 21.07
C THR A 602 -22.65 10.49 20.21
N VAL A 603 -22.74 10.42 18.88
CA VAL A 603 -22.48 11.52 17.92
C VAL A 603 -23.61 11.78 16.90
N LEU A 604 -24.66 10.96 16.83
CA LEU A 604 -25.82 11.17 15.92
C LEU A 604 -26.42 12.59 16.03
N ALA A 605 -26.52 13.12 17.26
CA ALA A 605 -27.04 14.47 17.49
C ALA A 605 -26.15 15.60 16.93
N ASP A 606 -24.86 15.36 16.74
CA ASP A 606 -23.92 16.27 16.07
C ASP A 606 -24.03 16.15 14.55
N LEU A 607 -24.14 14.93 14.02
CA LEU A 607 -24.38 14.66 12.59
C LEU A 607 -25.71 15.30 12.12
N GLU A 608 -26.78 15.14 12.90
CA GLU A 608 -28.06 15.82 12.65
C GLU A 608 -27.97 17.34 12.94
N GLY A 609 -26.96 17.79 13.68
CA GLY A 609 -26.58 19.20 13.76
C GLY A 609 -25.99 19.71 12.44
N GLU A 610 -25.04 18.98 11.87
CA GLU A 610 -24.35 19.30 10.62
C GLU A 610 -25.30 19.30 9.41
N LYS A 611 -26.26 18.36 9.33
CA LYS A 611 -27.34 18.40 8.31
C LYS A 611 -28.12 19.72 8.33
N ARG A 612 -28.39 20.27 9.51
CA ARG A 612 -29.06 21.59 9.66
C ARG A 612 -28.14 22.77 9.38
N ASP A 613 -26.84 22.64 9.65
CA ASP A 613 -25.82 23.66 9.33
C ASP A 613 -25.53 23.77 7.81
N MET A 614 -26.06 22.85 6.98
CA MET A 614 -26.14 23.02 5.52
C MET A 614 -26.97 24.25 5.12
N LEU A 615 -28.13 24.44 5.78
CA LEU A 615 -29.17 25.41 5.37
C LEU A 615 -29.12 26.74 6.14
N ARG A 616 -28.21 26.90 7.11
CA ARG A 616 -28.10 28.10 7.95
C ARG A 616 -26.65 28.54 8.19
N PRO A 617 -26.38 29.83 8.47
CA PRO A 617 -25.04 30.30 8.84
C PRO A 617 -24.47 29.59 10.08
N THR A 618 -23.18 29.26 10.03
CA THR A 618 -22.40 28.73 11.17
C THR A 618 -21.81 29.83 12.04
N ASN A 619 -21.78 31.07 11.56
CA ASN A 619 -21.04 32.21 12.12
C ASN A 619 -19.52 31.96 12.12
N THR A 620 -19.01 31.43 11.00
CA THR A 620 -17.58 31.23 10.74
C THR A 620 -17.24 31.62 9.29
N VAL A 621 -15.95 31.74 8.95
CA VAL A 621 -15.52 32.05 7.56
C VAL A 621 -15.94 30.97 6.55
N LEU A 622 -16.41 29.80 7.00
CA LEU A 622 -17.07 28.84 6.12
C LEU A 622 -18.26 29.47 5.38
N ASP A 623 -19.04 30.35 6.03
CA ASP A 623 -20.19 31.00 5.41
C ASP A 623 -19.79 32.01 4.32
N GLU A 624 -18.51 32.41 4.26
CA GLU A 624 -17.91 33.20 3.16
C GLU A 624 -17.34 32.29 2.06
N HIS A 625 -16.62 31.22 2.43
CA HIS A 625 -15.95 30.32 1.48
C HIS A 625 -16.89 29.32 0.79
N ALA A 626 -17.99 28.96 1.46
CA ALA A 626 -19.03 28.03 1.03
C ALA A 626 -20.36 28.38 1.75
N PRO A 627 -21.16 29.31 1.20
CA PRO A 627 -22.37 29.81 1.84
C PRO A 627 -23.41 28.71 2.16
N PRO A 628 -24.35 28.97 3.10
CA PRO A 628 -25.47 28.08 3.34
C PRO A 628 -26.31 27.86 2.07
N VAL A 629 -26.78 26.63 1.89
CA VAL A 629 -27.59 26.22 0.75
C VAL A 629 -29.04 26.71 0.90
N PRO A 630 -29.69 27.24 -0.17
CA PRO A 630 -31.11 27.59 -0.13
C PRO A 630 -32.01 26.42 0.26
N ALA A 631 -33.03 26.68 1.07
CA ALA A 631 -34.04 25.67 1.44
C ALA A 631 -35.10 25.42 0.36
N GLU A 632 -35.21 26.33 -0.63
CA GLU A 632 -36.16 26.29 -1.74
C GLU A 632 -35.44 26.71 -3.04
N GLY A 633 -35.81 26.10 -4.16
CA GLY A 633 -35.21 26.33 -5.49
C GLY A 633 -34.28 25.20 -5.96
N GLU A 634 -33.76 25.33 -7.18
CA GLU A 634 -32.77 24.40 -7.72
C GLU A 634 -31.37 24.70 -7.15
N VAL A 635 -30.74 23.69 -6.55
CA VAL A 635 -29.42 23.81 -5.91
C VAL A 635 -28.37 23.15 -6.79
N LEU A 636 -27.33 23.88 -7.14
CA LEU A 636 -26.17 23.31 -7.83
C LEU A 636 -25.46 22.31 -6.90
N PHE A 637 -25.26 21.08 -7.39
CA PHE A 637 -24.55 20.02 -6.65
C PHE A 637 -23.15 20.46 -6.19
N GLY A 638 -22.49 21.34 -6.94
CA GLY A 638 -21.23 21.97 -6.57
C GLY A 638 -21.30 22.69 -5.22
N ASP A 639 -22.31 23.55 -5.02
CA ASP A 639 -22.47 24.32 -3.79
C ASP A 639 -22.88 23.43 -2.62
N LEU A 640 -23.76 22.44 -2.85
CA LEU A 640 -24.11 21.41 -1.87
C LEU A 640 -22.87 20.66 -1.37
N LEU A 641 -22.08 20.07 -2.28
CA LEU A 641 -20.89 19.30 -1.91
C LEU A 641 -19.83 20.19 -1.25
N ARG A 642 -19.65 21.42 -1.75
CA ARG A 642 -18.71 22.40 -1.19
C ARG A 642 -19.11 22.84 0.22
N ARG A 643 -20.40 23.04 0.50
CA ARG A 643 -20.93 23.32 1.85
C ARG A 643 -20.74 22.12 2.76
N HIS A 644 -21.10 20.92 2.32
CA HIS A 644 -20.96 19.69 3.11
C HIS A 644 -19.50 19.41 3.50
N LEU A 645 -18.59 19.32 2.53
CA LEU A 645 -17.16 19.10 2.80
C LEU A 645 -16.56 20.24 3.63
N GLY A 646 -17.05 21.47 3.46
CA GLY A 646 -16.69 22.60 4.30
C GLY A 646 -17.14 22.45 5.76
N LEU A 647 -18.34 21.92 6.02
CA LEU A 647 -18.79 21.62 7.39
C LEU A 647 -17.92 20.54 8.05
N LEU A 648 -17.52 19.50 7.31
CA LEU A 648 -16.58 18.48 7.79
C LEU A 648 -15.28 19.13 8.30
N MET A 649 -14.74 20.14 7.62
CA MET A 649 -13.53 20.83 8.09
C MET A 649 -13.70 21.45 9.49
N TRP A 650 -14.91 21.92 9.84
CA TRP A 650 -15.24 22.50 11.15
C TRP A 650 -15.82 21.50 12.18
N ARG A 651 -16.04 20.22 11.81
CA ARG A 651 -16.47 19.15 12.71
C ARG A 651 -15.52 19.00 13.90
N ASN A 652 -16.05 18.65 15.07
CA ASN A 652 -15.25 18.41 16.26
C ASN A 652 -14.63 17.00 16.25
N TRP A 653 -13.65 16.78 15.38
CA TRP A 653 -13.00 15.48 15.17
C TRP A 653 -12.41 14.86 16.46
N ASP A 654 -11.96 15.68 17.42
CA ASP A 654 -11.52 15.16 18.72
C ASP A 654 -12.66 14.60 19.57
N LYS A 655 -13.91 15.10 19.44
CA LYS A 655 -15.09 14.47 20.07
C LYS A 655 -15.39 13.12 19.44
N PHE A 656 -15.54 13.08 18.11
CA PHE A 656 -15.85 11.85 17.37
C PHE A 656 -14.82 10.76 17.66
N SER A 657 -13.53 11.08 17.49
CA SER A 657 -12.45 10.12 17.67
C SER A 657 -12.26 9.68 19.12
N SER A 658 -12.51 10.57 20.10
CA SER A 658 -12.49 10.15 21.52
C SER A 658 -13.66 9.27 21.89
N ARG A 659 -14.84 9.42 21.27
CA ARG A 659 -15.98 8.51 21.48
C ARG A 659 -15.68 7.12 20.95
N TYR A 660 -15.26 7.00 19.69
CA TYR A 660 -14.91 5.72 19.09
C TYR A 660 -13.79 4.99 19.84
N LEU A 661 -12.72 5.71 20.24
CA LEU A 661 -11.59 5.14 21.00
C LEU A 661 -11.90 4.88 22.49
N GLN A 662 -13.15 5.05 22.92
CA GLN A 662 -13.67 4.68 24.24
C GLN A 662 -14.60 3.44 24.18
N GLN A 663 -14.79 2.84 23.01
CA GLN A 663 -15.53 1.60 22.82
C GLN A 663 -14.50 0.46 22.65
N SER A 664 -14.41 -0.44 23.63
CA SER A 664 -13.40 -1.50 23.72
C SER A 664 -13.86 -2.81 23.06
N ASP A 665 -15.16 -3.07 23.10
CA ASP A 665 -15.97 -4.00 22.31
C ASP A 665 -15.66 -3.95 20.80
N ILE A 666 -15.68 -2.76 20.18
CA ILE A 666 -15.44 -2.56 18.74
C ILE A 666 -14.08 -3.13 18.29
N PHE A 667 -13.09 -3.14 19.19
CA PHE A 667 -11.73 -3.65 18.91
C PHE A 667 -11.49 -5.06 19.45
N GLY A 668 -12.45 -5.66 20.17
CA GLY A 668 -12.31 -6.98 20.75
C GLY A 668 -11.57 -7.06 22.08
N PHE A 669 -11.38 -5.94 22.78
CA PHE A 669 -10.60 -5.94 24.03
C PHE A 669 -11.38 -6.46 25.24
N ASP A 670 -12.71 -6.35 25.24
CA ASP A 670 -13.53 -6.80 26.38
C ASP A 670 -13.49 -8.32 26.56
N GLY A 671 -13.35 -9.09 25.48
CA GLY A 671 -13.14 -10.55 25.54
C GLY A 671 -11.76 -11.00 26.04
N LEU A 672 -10.97 -10.09 26.63
CA LEU A 672 -9.61 -10.28 27.16
C LEU A 672 -9.44 -9.70 28.58
N ILE A 673 -10.54 -9.26 29.19
CA ILE A 673 -10.61 -8.66 30.52
C ILE A 673 -11.59 -9.52 31.32
N ASP A 674 -11.28 -9.81 32.59
CA ASP A 674 -12.19 -10.58 33.45
C ASP A 674 -13.50 -9.80 33.67
N ASP A 675 -14.65 -10.49 33.65
CA ASP A 675 -16.00 -9.86 33.68
C ASP A 675 -16.23 -8.94 34.91
N ASP A 676 -15.45 -9.11 35.98
CA ASP A 676 -15.50 -8.31 37.21
C ASP A 676 -14.67 -6.99 37.15
N GLU A 677 -13.79 -6.80 36.15
CA GLU A 677 -13.03 -5.55 36.02
C GLU A 677 -13.82 -4.45 35.26
N PRO A 678 -13.76 -3.18 35.71
CA PRO A 678 -14.49 -2.09 35.06
C PRO A 678 -13.92 -1.81 33.67
N VAL A 679 -14.80 -1.70 32.66
CA VAL A 679 -14.49 -1.46 31.24
C VAL A 679 -13.42 -0.36 31.06
N ARG A 680 -12.24 -0.74 30.58
CA ARG A 680 -11.07 0.14 30.40
C ARG A 680 -10.94 0.61 28.95
N SER A 681 -10.66 1.91 28.77
CA SER A 681 -10.38 2.44 27.45
C SER A 681 -8.91 2.18 27.13
N VAL A 682 -8.63 1.32 26.15
CA VAL A 682 -7.26 0.98 25.72
C VAL A 682 -6.40 2.18 25.32
N VAL A 683 -7.03 3.29 24.90
CA VAL A 683 -6.33 4.57 24.62
C VAL A 683 -6.03 5.40 25.88
N THR A 684 -6.74 5.16 26.98
CA THR A 684 -6.61 5.86 28.27
C THR A 684 -5.72 5.08 29.24
N ASP A 685 -6.07 3.81 29.47
CA ASP A 685 -5.49 2.93 30.48
C ASP A 685 -4.32 2.10 29.91
N GLY A 686 -4.35 1.85 28.59
CA GLY A 686 -3.40 1.03 27.86
C GLY A 686 -3.93 -0.38 27.56
N PHE A 687 -3.05 -1.19 26.98
CA PHE A 687 -3.29 -2.60 26.71
C PHE A 687 -1.97 -3.37 26.86
N VAL A 688 -1.93 -4.39 27.72
CA VAL A 688 -0.79 -5.33 27.83
C VAL A 688 0.58 -4.62 27.91
N GLY A 689 0.69 -3.63 28.80
CA GLY A 689 1.91 -2.86 28.99
C GLY A 689 2.34 -1.94 27.84
N ILE A 690 1.46 -1.66 26.86
CA ILE A 690 1.59 -0.55 25.91
C ILE A 690 0.58 0.56 26.24
N LYS A 691 1.00 1.84 26.21
CA LYS A 691 0.15 3.01 26.53
C LYS A 691 0.31 4.11 25.47
N VAL A 692 -0.76 4.87 25.21
CA VAL A 692 -0.74 5.98 24.23
C VAL A 692 0.02 7.19 24.81
N ARG A 693 0.92 7.76 24.01
CA ARG A 693 1.64 9.01 24.34
C ARG A 693 0.66 10.18 24.35
N GLN A 694 0.39 10.73 25.54
CA GLN A 694 -0.40 11.97 25.66
C GLN A 694 0.20 13.13 24.84
N LYS A 695 1.53 13.23 24.74
CA LYS A 695 2.21 14.14 23.82
C LYS A 695 2.97 13.36 22.74
N HIS A 696 2.53 13.53 21.50
CA HIS A 696 3.17 13.01 20.30
C HIS A 696 4.55 13.64 20.04
N ARG A 697 5.42 12.90 19.34
CA ARG A 697 6.79 13.28 18.95
C ARG A 697 7.11 13.04 17.48
N ILE A 698 6.49 12.06 16.84
CA ILE A 698 6.74 11.67 15.45
C ILE A 698 5.80 12.40 14.50
N THR A 699 4.49 12.39 14.77
CA THR A 699 3.49 13.05 13.93
C THR A 699 2.38 13.71 14.75
N LYS A 700 1.72 14.72 14.18
CA LYS A 700 0.56 15.35 14.84
C LYS A 700 -0.57 14.31 14.97
N ARG A 701 -1.36 14.38 16.06
CA ARG A 701 -2.63 13.61 16.20
C ARG A 701 -3.58 13.77 14.99
N TRP A 702 -3.49 14.91 14.31
CA TRP A 702 -4.23 15.27 13.10
C TRP A 702 -3.25 15.96 12.12
N PRO A 703 -2.60 15.24 11.19
CA PRO A 703 -1.60 15.84 10.30
C PRO A 703 -2.25 16.57 9.11
N ASN A 704 -3.40 16.11 8.62
CA ASN A 704 -4.13 16.62 7.44
C ASN A 704 -5.36 17.48 7.77
N ARG A 705 -5.56 17.86 9.05
CA ARG A 705 -6.67 18.73 9.49
C ARG A 705 -6.29 20.20 9.34
N LEU A 706 -7.10 20.97 8.59
CA LEU A 706 -6.86 22.41 8.40
C LEU A 706 -7.34 23.27 9.59
N VAL A 707 -8.51 22.95 10.15
CA VAL A 707 -9.17 23.76 11.18
C VAL A 707 -9.20 23.00 12.51
N HIS A 708 -8.53 23.53 13.52
CA HIS A 708 -8.49 22.98 14.88
C HIS A 708 -9.57 23.58 15.80
N SER A 709 -10.11 24.76 15.51
CA SER A 709 -11.19 25.38 16.29
C SER A 709 -12.10 26.29 15.45
N ARG A 710 -13.36 26.48 15.90
CA ARG A 710 -14.35 27.39 15.26
C ARG A 710 -13.92 28.87 15.16
N LYS A 711 -12.76 29.26 15.71
CA LYS A 711 -12.21 30.62 15.65
C LYS A 711 -11.11 30.80 14.61
N GLU A 712 -10.66 29.72 13.97
CA GLU A 712 -9.67 29.81 12.90
C GLU A 712 -10.35 30.19 11.59
N SER A 713 -9.73 31.14 10.90
CA SER A 713 -10.14 31.65 9.59
C SER A 713 -9.09 31.27 8.55
N PRO A 714 -9.09 30.03 8.02
CA PRO A 714 -8.19 29.64 6.93
C PRO A 714 -8.45 30.50 5.69
N THR A 715 -7.43 30.73 4.86
CA THR A 715 -7.62 31.49 3.63
C THR A 715 -8.43 30.68 2.60
N LEU A 716 -9.06 31.36 1.64
CA LEU A 716 -9.74 30.69 0.53
C LEU A 716 -8.78 29.78 -0.28
N ARG A 717 -7.47 30.12 -0.33
CA ARG A 717 -6.44 29.24 -0.91
C ARG A 717 -6.32 27.94 -0.12
N ASP A 718 -6.24 28.01 1.20
CA ASP A 718 -6.06 26.82 2.05
C ASP A 718 -7.33 25.95 2.08
N PHE A 719 -8.50 26.58 2.07
CA PHE A 719 -9.80 25.93 1.95
C PHE A 719 -9.92 25.17 0.62
N ASN A 720 -9.66 25.83 -0.51
CA ASN A 720 -9.69 25.18 -1.84
C ASN A 720 -8.57 24.14 -2.00
N ARG A 721 -7.41 24.33 -1.37
CA ARG A 721 -6.31 23.34 -1.34
C ARG A 721 -6.74 22.04 -0.66
N TRP A 722 -7.46 22.14 0.46
CA TRP A 722 -7.97 20.99 1.20
C TRP A 722 -9.13 20.32 0.45
N LEU A 723 -10.12 21.09 -0.02
CA LEU A 723 -11.22 20.56 -0.85
C LEU A 723 -10.75 19.87 -2.13
N GLY A 724 -9.63 20.32 -2.71
CA GLY A 724 -9.01 19.73 -3.91
C GLY A 724 -8.02 18.59 -3.66
N TRP A 725 -7.84 18.14 -2.41
CA TRP A 725 -6.96 17.02 -2.07
C TRP A 725 -7.61 15.66 -2.42
N ALA A 726 -6.81 14.60 -2.55
CA ALA A 726 -7.34 13.26 -2.81
C ALA A 726 -8.24 12.79 -1.63
N GLU A 727 -7.76 12.98 -0.40
CA GLU A 727 -8.36 12.47 0.83
C GLU A 727 -9.06 13.58 1.64
N VAL A 728 -10.40 13.52 1.74
CA VAL A 728 -11.19 14.54 2.47
C VAL A 728 -11.48 14.18 3.94
N ALA A 729 -11.20 12.95 4.38
CA ALA A 729 -11.31 12.57 5.79
C ALA A 729 -10.01 12.88 6.56
N PRO A 730 -10.06 13.49 7.76
CA PRO A 730 -8.88 13.67 8.59
C PRO A 730 -8.47 12.36 9.26
N GLU A 731 -7.17 12.10 9.34
CA GLU A 731 -6.65 10.88 9.94
C GLU A 731 -6.30 11.08 11.41
N ARG A 732 -6.87 10.25 12.30
CA ARG A 732 -6.40 10.20 13.68
C ARG A 732 -5.15 9.34 13.75
N TRP A 733 -4.02 9.95 14.09
CA TRP A 733 -2.81 9.21 14.44
C TRP A 733 -2.71 9.00 15.95
N LEU A 734 -2.15 7.86 16.35
CA LEU A 734 -1.90 7.45 17.73
C LEU A 734 -0.44 6.99 17.86
N GLU A 735 0.29 7.54 18.82
CA GLU A 735 1.65 7.11 19.16
C GLU A 735 1.62 6.25 20.44
N TRP A 736 2.10 5.02 20.37
CA TRP A 736 2.11 4.05 21.46
C TRP A 736 3.52 3.80 21.98
N THR A 737 3.64 3.38 23.24
CA THR A 737 4.93 3.11 23.87
C THR A 737 4.82 1.98 24.88
N ARG A 738 5.78 1.05 24.83
CA ARG A 738 5.93 -0.05 25.78
C ARG A 738 6.44 0.50 27.10
N VAL A 739 5.67 0.29 28.16
CA VAL A 739 5.86 0.86 29.51
C VAL A 739 6.06 -0.21 30.59
N GLU A 740 5.53 -1.41 30.35
CA GLU A 740 5.57 -2.57 31.25
C GLU A 740 5.79 -3.85 30.43
N ASP A 741 6.58 -4.77 30.98
CA ASP A 741 6.89 -6.06 30.35
C ASP A 741 5.95 -7.17 30.83
N LEU A 742 5.86 -8.25 30.03
CA LEU A 742 5.03 -9.42 30.34
C LEU A 742 5.93 -10.60 30.71
N CYS A 743 5.47 -11.43 31.65
CA CYS A 743 6.00 -12.79 31.81
C CYS A 743 5.86 -13.60 30.51
N ARG A 744 6.68 -14.65 30.33
CA ARG A 744 6.69 -15.43 29.07
C ARG A 744 5.35 -16.10 28.79
N SER A 745 4.72 -16.71 29.80
CA SER A 745 3.40 -17.34 29.67
C SER A 745 2.35 -16.40 29.08
N GLY A 746 2.19 -15.19 29.63
CA GLY A 746 1.25 -14.19 29.11
C GLY A 746 1.60 -13.66 27.71
N GLN A 747 2.85 -13.82 27.23
CA GLN A 747 3.19 -13.52 25.83
C GLN A 747 2.79 -14.66 24.89
N ASP A 748 3.01 -15.91 25.30
CA ASP A 748 2.68 -17.10 24.50
C ASP A 748 1.16 -17.34 24.44
N GLU A 749 0.45 -17.07 25.54
CA GLU A 749 -1.01 -17.05 25.64
C GLU A 749 -1.64 -16.01 24.71
N LEU A 750 -1.19 -14.76 24.78
CA LEU A 750 -1.64 -13.68 23.89
C LEU A 750 -1.39 -14.02 22.40
N VAL A 751 -0.27 -14.69 22.09
CA VAL A 751 0.05 -15.17 20.74
C VAL A 751 -0.91 -16.27 20.28
N SER A 752 -1.24 -17.22 21.16
CA SER A 752 -2.26 -18.25 20.89
C SER A 752 -3.63 -17.62 20.61
N LEU A 753 -4.00 -16.63 21.44
CA LEU A 753 -5.29 -15.96 21.43
C LEU A 753 -5.52 -15.11 20.17
N ILE A 754 -4.49 -14.43 19.64
CA ILE A 754 -4.54 -13.73 18.34
C ILE A 754 -4.67 -14.72 17.16
N ARG A 755 -4.04 -15.89 17.28
CA ARG A 755 -4.11 -16.95 16.26
C ARG A 755 -5.46 -17.67 16.25
N SER A 756 -6.23 -17.59 17.34
CA SER A 756 -7.59 -18.10 17.42
C SER A 756 -8.47 -17.58 16.28
N THR A 757 -9.17 -18.49 15.61
CA THR A 757 -10.24 -18.14 14.67
C THR A 757 -11.49 -17.70 15.40
N GLU A 758 -11.74 -18.23 16.60
CA GLU A 758 -12.92 -17.93 17.40
C GLU A 758 -12.93 -16.47 17.87
N LEU A 759 -11.83 -15.98 18.43
CA LEU A 759 -11.72 -14.57 18.80
C LEU A 759 -11.86 -13.67 17.56
N ARG A 760 -11.22 -14.01 16.44
CA ARG A 760 -11.35 -13.26 15.18
C ARG A 760 -12.78 -13.24 14.62
N ASN A 761 -13.60 -14.24 14.94
CA ASN A 761 -15.03 -14.25 14.62
C ASN A 761 -15.83 -13.38 15.61
N ARG A 762 -15.64 -13.53 16.93
CA ARG A 762 -16.29 -12.71 17.96
C ARG A 762 -16.06 -11.21 17.73
N ILE A 763 -14.86 -10.79 17.34
CA ILE A 763 -14.53 -9.39 17.04
C ILE A 763 -15.31 -8.88 15.81
N LYS A 764 -15.42 -9.70 14.75
CA LYS A 764 -16.21 -9.33 13.55
C LYS A 764 -17.70 -9.22 13.87
N VAL A 765 -18.23 -10.12 14.71
CA VAL A 765 -19.63 -10.08 15.15
C VAL A 765 -19.89 -8.85 16.03
N ALA A 766 -19.01 -8.53 16.99
CA ALA A 766 -19.14 -7.33 17.82
C ALA A 766 -19.10 -6.03 16.98
N ALA A 767 -18.11 -5.91 16.09
CA ALA A 767 -18.00 -4.76 15.19
C ALA A 767 -19.17 -4.63 14.21
N ALA A 768 -19.82 -5.73 13.82
CA ALA A 768 -21.04 -5.73 13.01
C ALA A 768 -22.29 -5.41 13.84
N ALA A 769 -22.40 -5.92 15.07
CA ALA A 769 -23.53 -5.64 15.96
C ALA A 769 -23.59 -4.15 16.33
N VAL A 770 -22.45 -3.54 16.66
CA VAL A 770 -22.34 -2.09 16.93
C VAL A 770 -22.66 -1.24 15.69
N ALA A 771 -22.61 -1.81 14.49
CA ALA A 771 -23.06 -1.17 13.24
C ALA A 771 -24.52 -1.48 12.88
N ALA A 772 -25.14 -2.50 13.48
CA ALA A 772 -26.50 -2.96 13.19
C ALA A 772 -27.54 -2.52 14.23
N ASP A 773 -27.13 -2.19 15.45
CA ASP A 773 -28.01 -1.63 16.51
C ASP A 773 -28.54 -0.21 16.16
N ASP A 774 -27.98 0.42 15.10
CA ASP A 774 -28.48 1.66 14.49
C ASP A 774 -29.70 1.44 13.55
N ASP A 775 -29.98 0.21 13.07
CA ASP A 775 -31.11 -0.13 12.17
C ASP A 775 -32.44 -0.40 12.91
N GLY A 776 -32.50 -0.06 14.20
CA GLY A 776 -33.74 0.03 14.97
C GLY A 776 -34.33 -1.30 15.49
N PRO A 777 -35.47 -1.22 16.21
CA PRO A 777 -35.91 -2.29 17.13
C PRO A 777 -36.40 -3.58 16.47
N SER A 778 -36.53 -3.66 15.14
CA SER A 778 -36.76 -4.94 14.44
C SER A 778 -35.47 -5.71 14.21
N ALA A 779 -34.38 -5.03 13.81
CA ALA A 779 -33.08 -5.66 13.59
C ALA A 779 -32.51 -6.27 14.89
N GLN A 780 -32.77 -5.61 16.03
CA GLN A 780 -32.38 -6.09 17.35
C GLN A 780 -33.06 -7.43 17.73
N ALA A 781 -34.31 -7.66 17.31
CA ALA A 781 -35.01 -8.91 17.55
C ALA A 781 -34.48 -10.06 16.67
N ASP A 782 -34.30 -9.80 15.37
CA ASP A 782 -33.75 -10.79 14.42
C ASP A 782 -32.28 -11.13 14.74
N GLY A 783 -31.49 -10.15 15.19
CA GLY A 783 -30.09 -10.34 15.59
C GLY A 783 -29.93 -11.18 16.86
N ILE A 784 -30.79 -10.97 17.87
CA ILE A 784 -30.80 -11.81 19.09
C ILE A 784 -31.30 -13.23 18.76
N ALA A 785 -32.33 -13.37 17.92
CA ALA A 785 -32.80 -14.68 17.47
C ALA A 785 -31.70 -15.45 16.71
N ALA A 786 -30.94 -14.78 15.83
CA ALA A 786 -29.81 -15.39 15.13
C ALA A 786 -28.65 -15.77 16.08
N LEU A 787 -28.46 -15.03 17.18
CA LEU A 787 -27.48 -15.37 18.22
C LEU A 787 -27.90 -16.64 18.99
N GLU A 788 -29.18 -16.74 19.38
CA GLU A 788 -29.73 -17.94 20.04
C GLU A 788 -29.74 -19.16 19.12
N GLU A 789 -30.15 -18.99 17.85
CA GLU A 789 -30.10 -20.06 16.84
C GLU A 789 -28.66 -20.51 16.56
N GLY A 790 -27.69 -19.58 16.52
CA GLY A 790 -26.27 -19.90 16.39
C GLY A 790 -25.74 -20.72 17.57
N LEU A 791 -26.05 -20.30 18.81
CA LEU A 791 -25.63 -21.00 20.03
C LEU A 791 -26.28 -22.40 20.16
N GLN A 792 -27.56 -22.54 19.81
CA GLN A 792 -28.25 -23.83 19.85
C GLN A 792 -27.71 -24.81 18.80
N ASN A 793 -27.41 -24.34 17.58
CA ASN A 793 -26.77 -25.18 16.55
C ASN A 793 -25.36 -25.63 16.94
N MET A 794 -24.59 -24.79 17.66
CA MET A 794 -23.28 -25.21 18.21
C MET A 794 -23.42 -26.26 19.32
N ALA A 795 -24.43 -26.14 20.20
CA ALA A 795 -24.67 -27.11 21.28
C ALA A 795 -25.01 -28.52 20.75
N VAL A 796 -25.77 -28.61 19.65
CA VAL A 796 -26.11 -29.90 19.02
C VAL A 796 -24.89 -30.57 18.39
N SER A 797 -24.00 -29.81 17.74
CA SER A 797 -22.80 -30.37 17.10
C SER A 797 -21.72 -30.85 18.07
N GLY A 798 -21.86 -30.60 19.38
CA GLY A 798 -20.89 -31.02 20.41
C GLY A 798 -21.17 -32.39 21.05
N LEU A 799 -22.32 -33.01 20.78
CA LEU A 799 -22.83 -34.14 21.58
C LEU A 799 -22.81 -35.53 20.90
N GLU A 800 -22.48 -35.64 19.61
CA GLU A 800 -22.39 -36.93 18.90
C GLU A 800 -20.97 -37.55 18.87
N MET A 801 -20.08 -37.16 19.80
CA MET A 801 -18.65 -37.55 19.81
C MET A 801 -18.18 -38.22 21.12
N ILE A 802 -19.09 -38.60 22.03
CA ILE A 802 -18.75 -39.33 23.27
C ILE A 802 -19.74 -40.48 23.56
N GLU A 803 -19.85 -41.45 22.64
CA GLU A 803 -20.41 -42.78 22.92
C GLU A 803 -19.51 -43.92 22.37
N SER A 804 -18.28 -44.00 22.89
CA SER A 804 -17.50 -45.25 22.86
C SER A 804 -16.45 -45.29 23.98
N GLU A 805 -16.26 -46.48 24.57
CA GLU A 805 -15.18 -46.83 25.50
C GLU A 805 -15.10 -46.09 26.86
N SER A 806 -15.98 -46.45 27.79
CA SER A 806 -15.59 -46.58 29.20
C SER A 806 -16.39 -47.69 29.90
N ASP A 807 -15.77 -48.86 30.11
CA ASP A 807 -16.36 -49.97 30.86
C ASP A 807 -15.59 -50.22 32.18
N THR A 808 -16.28 -50.83 33.15
CA THR A 808 -15.80 -51.34 34.45
C THR A 808 -15.22 -50.39 35.53
N ILE A 809 -15.99 -50.31 36.64
CA ILE A 809 -15.54 -50.38 38.06
C ILE A 809 -14.79 -49.14 38.65
N GLY A 810 -15.11 -48.63 39.84
CA GLY A 810 -16.20 -48.98 40.75
C GLY A 810 -16.16 -48.27 42.13
N THR A 811 -17.19 -47.48 42.40
CA THR A 811 -17.71 -46.96 43.69
C THR A 811 -16.92 -47.12 45.02
N LYS A 812 -16.71 -45.99 45.72
CA LYS A 812 -17.25 -45.75 47.09
C LYS A 812 -17.11 -44.30 47.58
N THR A 813 -18.19 -43.77 48.15
CA THR A 813 -18.24 -42.64 49.11
C THR A 813 -18.79 -43.19 50.45
N PRO A 814 -18.74 -42.44 51.58
CA PRO A 814 -19.70 -41.34 51.82
C PRO A 814 -19.11 -40.08 52.50
N SER A 815 -19.94 -39.02 52.46
CA SER A 815 -20.35 -38.00 53.48
C SER A 815 -19.56 -37.81 54.82
N GLU A 816 -19.76 -36.73 55.62
CA GLU A 816 -20.81 -35.69 55.66
C GLU A 816 -20.44 -34.46 56.53
N GLY A 817 -21.00 -33.27 56.22
CA GLY A 817 -21.41 -32.24 57.21
C GLY A 817 -20.37 -31.31 57.87
N GLY A 818 -20.83 -30.12 58.29
CA GLY A 818 -20.13 -29.23 59.24
C GLY A 818 -20.24 -27.72 58.97
N ASN A 819 -21.17 -27.02 59.65
CA ASN A 819 -21.18 -25.54 59.72
C ASN A 819 -20.19 -25.03 60.80
N GLY A 820 -19.88 -23.73 60.79
CA GLY A 820 -19.22 -23.02 61.90
C GLY A 820 -19.05 -21.53 61.60
N ASP A 821 -19.75 -20.69 62.35
CA ASP A 821 -19.89 -19.24 62.12
C ASP A 821 -19.09 -18.41 63.16
N GLU A 822 -18.86 -17.12 62.86
CA GLU A 822 -18.64 -15.99 63.81
C GLU A 822 -17.37 -16.06 64.72
N GLU A 823 -16.87 -15.01 65.40
CA GLU A 823 -17.30 -13.60 65.58
C GLU A 823 -16.09 -12.64 65.83
N ASP A 824 -16.36 -11.33 65.78
CA ASP A 824 -15.67 -10.11 66.30
C ASP A 824 -14.35 -10.12 67.13
N GLY A 825 -13.65 -8.96 67.08
CA GLY A 825 -13.00 -8.39 68.28
C GLY A 825 -11.68 -7.59 68.11
N PRO A 826 -11.63 -6.26 68.36
CA PRO A 826 -10.43 -5.43 68.19
C PRO A 826 -9.87 -4.80 69.50
N THR A 827 -8.64 -4.24 69.48
CA THR A 827 -8.23 -3.09 70.33
C THR A 827 -6.94 -2.39 69.85
N GLU A 828 -6.68 -1.17 70.33
CA GLU A 828 -5.57 -0.24 69.95
C GLU A 828 -4.63 0.07 71.14
N THR A 829 -3.39 0.53 70.86
CA THR A 829 -2.45 1.41 71.65
C THR A 829 -1.03 1.31 71.01
N GLU A 830 -0.18 2.33 70.80
CA GLU A 830 0.13 3.65 71.42
C GLU A 830 0.87 3.57 72.78
N ASP A 831 2.09 4.06 73.06
CA ASP A 831 3.38 4.38 72.35
C ASP A 831 4.47 4.46 73.49
N ASP A 832 5.74 4.91 73.45
CA ASP A 832 6.70 5.57 72.51
C ASP A 832 8.17 5.33 73.02
N GLU A 833 9.18 5.93 72.38
CA GLU A 833 10.57 6.25 72.85
C GLU A 833 11.59 5.09 73.15
N GLU A 834 12.91 5.30 73.26
CA GLU A 834 13.89 6.12 72.48
C GLU A 834 15.33 5.67 72.90
N GLN A 835 16.27 5.46 71.97
CA GLN A 835 17.70 5.83 72.13
C GLN A 835 18.53 5.64 70.83
N ALA A 836 19.69 6.29 70.76
CA ALA A 836 20.39 6.57 69.49
C ALA A 836 21.90 6.26 69.50
N SER A 837 22.50 6.16 68.31
CA SER A 837 23.91 6.51 68.09
C SER A 837 24.20 6.95 66.64
N GLU A 838 25.18 7.85 66.54
CA GLU A 838 25.56 8.71 65.41
C GLU A 838 26.06 7.92 64.17
N SER A 839 26.06 8.45 62.93
CA SER A 839 26.83 9.64 62.57
C SER A 839 26.72 10.04 61.07
N SER A 840 27.33 11.19 60.74
CA SER A 840 27.70 11.72 59.41
C SER A 840 26.68 12.57 58.60
N ASN A 841 27.04 13.86 58.54
CA ASN A 841 26.81 14.95 57.59
C ASN A 841 26.06 14.70 56.25
N GLY A 842 25.35 15.69 55.67
CA GLY A 842 25.11 17.05 56.19
C GLY A 842 25.20 18.21 55.18
N GLU A 843 24.43 18.22 54.09
CA GLU A 843 24.16 19.44 53.31
C GLU A 843 22.79 19.38 52.60
N GLY A 844 21.98 20.45 52.64
CA GLY A 844 20.73 20.57 51.87
C GLY A 844 19.47 21.09 52.60
N ALA A 845 19.42 21.07 53.93
CA ALA A 845 18.20 21.38 54.70
C ALA A 845 17.68 22.84 54.58
N GLU A 846 18.55 23.79 54.21
CA GLU A 846 18.26 25.21 54.04
C GLU A 846 17.31 25.49 52.84
N ASP A 847 17.58 24.91 51.68
CA ASP A 847 16.89 25.30 50.44
C ASP A 847 15.51 24.64 50.29
N TRP A 848 15.31 23.47 50.88
CA TRP A 848 13.98 22.86 51.03
C TRP A 848 13.01 23.79 51.79
N LYS A 849 13.48 24.38 52.90
CA LYS A 849 12.69 25.35 53.70
C LYS A 849 12.36 26.61 52.90
N LYS A 850 13.31 27.16 52.14
CA LYS A 850 13.10 28.32 51.24
C LYS A 850 12.10 28.00 50.12
N THR A 851 12.22 26.82 49.49
CA THR A 851 11.36 26.36 48.39
C THR A 851 9.92 26.09 48.84
N ASN A 852 9.70 25.45 50.00
CA ASN A 852 8.35 25.24 50.52
C ASN A 852 7.67 26.55 50.96
N LYS A 853 8.42 27.54 51.48
CA LYS A 853 7.90 28.89 51.79
C LYS A 853 7.46 29.63 50.51
N LYS A 854 8.16 29.45 49.38
CA LYS A 854 7.73 29.90 48.03
C LYS A 854 6.47 29.16 47.53
N LYS A 855 6.39 27.82 47.65
CA LYS A 855 5.20 27.02 47.27
C LYS A 855 3.94 27.48 48.03
N LYS A 856 3.97 27.55 49.37
CA LYS A 856 2.84 27.99 50.20
C LYS A 856 2.40 29.44 49.86
N LYS A 857 3.33 30.38 49.59
CA LYS A 857 2.99 31.74 49.09
C LYS A 857 2.30 31.72 47.72
N LYS A 858 2.77 30.94 46.73
CA LYS A 858 2.10 30.79 45.42
C LYS A 858 0.68 30.25 45.57
N GLN A 859 0.47 29.23 46.40
CA GLN A 859 -0.83 28.59 46.60
C GLN A 859 -1.84 29.54 47.28
N LYS A 860 -1.44 30.29 48.32
CA LYS A 860 -2.28 31.32 48.96
C LYS A 860 -2.67 32.43 47.97
N LYS A 861 -1.74 32.86 47.08
CA LYS A 861 -2.02 33.85 46.03
C LYS A 861 -3.00 33.32 44.96
N LYS A 862 -2.94 32.03 44.60
CA LYS A 862 -3.89 31.38 43.67
C LYS A 862 -5.29 31.26 44.30
N ARG A 863 -5.39 30.84 45.58
CA ARG A 863 -6.66 30.73 46.33
C ARG A 863 -7.37 32.09 46.48
N ASN A 864 -6.63 33.17 46.77
CA ASN A 864 -7.19 34.53 46.80
C ASN A 864 -7.61 35.05 45.41
N LYS A 865 -6.87 34.72 44.33
CA LYS A 865 -7.26 35.09 42.96
C LYS A 865 -8.57 34.39 42.54
N ASN A 866 -8.79 33.15 42.97
CA ASN A 866 -10.07 32.46 42.74
C ASN A 866 -11.22 33.08 43.55
N LYS A 867 -11.05 33.39 44.85
CA LYS A 867 -12.09 34.11 45.63
C LYS A 867 -12.50 35.43 44.95
N LYS A 868 -11.54 36.28 44.54
CA LYS A 868 -11.83 37.51 43.78
C LYS A 868 -12.44 37.29 42.39
N LYS A 869 -12.33 36.09 41.79
CA LYS A 869 -12.98 35.76 40.51
C LYS A 869 -14.40 35.20 40.70
N GLN A 870 -14.71 34.67 41.88
CA GLN A 870 -16.02 34.15 42.26
C GLN A 870 -16.92 35.27 42.82
N GLN A 871 -16.34 36.22 43.55
CA GLN A 871 -16.92 37.50 43.99
C GLN A 871 -16.90 38.60 42.89
N LYS A 872 -16.86 38.17 41.63
CA LYS A 872 -17.02 39.00 40.41
C LYS A 872 -17.76 38.19 39.34
N LYS A 873 -18.71 37.38 39.81
CA LYS A 873 -19.52 36.36 39.10
C LYS A 873 -20.81 36.07 39.88
N ARG A 874 -20.75 36.15 41.21
CA ARG A 874 -21.68 36.97 41.99
C ARG A 874 -21.24 38.43 41.89
#